data_AF-A0A2M9YCG2-F1
#
_entry.id   AF-A0A2M9YCG2-F1
#
_cell.length_a   1.000
_cell.length_b   1.000
_cell.length_c   1.000
_cell.angle_alpha   90.00
_cell.angle_beta   90.00
_cell.angle_gamma   90.00
#
_symmetry.space_group_name_H-M   'P 1'
#
loop_
_entity.id
_entity.type
_entity.pdbx_description
1 polymer ?
#
loop_
_entity_poly.entity_id
_entity_poly.type
_entity_poly.pdbx_seq_one_letter_code
_entity_poly.pdbx_strand_id
1 'polypeptide(L)'
;MKYYSYRVLFFLLFFLSNIYCYKPPQASTLLDLFTLKTDIDAFNTPIKVFVQVSGLSSGTLTVSNLLGETLDFPSNGSKTFPTLVKMGNEYSVSVIGISGASVQQQCKISNPDGPIIYPRTVIFISCGKVFYDLSVKVIGLDPSIAGTSPLVLQNQSDKITFTGDGTKTFAHKVGDSANYSVSFVSIPTSHSCSFIPNGSGNGNMSGAALTLLLDCISILEIFPKSKILTPNGKVSIRLSFHGVDPGSCSFDPIIIAGKNNVASLGNPPSITYPSGPDDDTIVILPNSPDKWGPPGNSFFELIGCTAKSIPIQNGNPIHYDFVTSSNIRLVDENNGIDDPGCGTGFGPSAFCRSIEKGVQECDLSGSICSVFVAEGSYTPISQIFLGGTTSLFGGFAPGFPDLDSDPSIHPTRIVDDTLSSCGTSFSNFCNAILISTTSLSSPTTNLSVSGFQIQMNLIGDYSTGIQVLDSRNNLGQIIISKNMIFGNETNSNGFGIRAGLIINQSDNVIVTENWLRGGSGRSHSIGAMLEGSGSAAQPIILSRNILDGLVSIEPAGFSAGVWIETGIFEGAIISENKINAYQYLNPSLVSENSYGIIFTDAVDSSNIINNDIYIGNSTNSSIGTSAGIFTQAGFGIHKILNNQIFSRNLAANSAGLIFGSPPETPSVIRGNNYFVSVPVVIGFDQYIFCGSTLNQEDCAHPISGQSVGDFSNSYGADPKFADTIDIEKIWNFNLPVGIPTSANSPCSSIYGGVDLNTITLPITAFPFIQTDFYGSIRTNSSSPFTPSGAGSISIGAIESDSDCF
;
A
#
# COMPACT_ATOMS: atom_id res chain seq x y z
N MET A 1 34.20 -37.51 50.87
CA MET A 1 34.33 -36.55 51.99
C MET A 1 32.98 -36.49 52.70
N LYS A 2 32.87 -37.10 53.89
CA LYS A 2 32.95 -36.39 55.18
C LYS A 2 31.78 -35.39 55.33
N TYR A 3 30.66 -35.79 55.93
CA TYR A 3 30.32 -35.48 57.33
C TYR A 3 28.89 -35.94 57.69
N TYR A 4 28.82 -36.89 58.64
CA TYR A 4 27.91 -36.94 59.80
C TYR A 4 26.39 -37.00 59.58
N SER A 5 25.67 -38.09 59.92
CA SER A 5 25.79 -38.99 61.09
C SER A 5 25.75 -38.29 62.46
N TYR A 6 24.63 -37.62 62.78
CA TYR A 6 24.30 -37.22 64.16
C TYR A 6 22.79 -37.20 64.49
N ARG A 7 21.98 -38.06 63.84
CA ARG A 7 20.57 -38.28 64.25
C ARG A 7 20.13 -39.74 64.34
N VAL A 8 21.08 -40.68 64.25
CA VAL A 8 20.83 -42.11 64.51
C VAL A 8 21.12 -42.47 65.99
N LEU A 9 21.80 -41.58 66.74
CA LEU A 9 22.11 -41.78 68.16
C LEU A 9 21.00 -41.31 69.12
N PHE A 10 19.95 -40.63 68.64
CA PHE A 10 18.85 -40.10 69.49
C PHE A 10 17.57 -40.94 69.42
N PHE A 11 17.42 -41.82 68.42
CA PHE A 11 16.33 -42.82 68.40
C PHE A 11 16.74 -44.17 68.98
N LEU A 12 18.03 -44.36 69.29
CA LEU A 12 18.57 -45.58 69.92
C LEU A 12 18.46 -45.58 71.46
N LEU A 13 17.88 -44.53 72.08
CA LEU A 13 17.89 -44.34 73.54
C LEU A 13 16.51 -44.12 74.20
N PHE A 14 15.39 -44.20 73.47
CA PHE A 14 14.05 -43.97 74.07
C PHE A 14 13.08 -45.15 74.04
N PHE A 15 13.51 -46.35 73.66
CA PHE A 15 12.69 -47.56 73.84
C PHE A 15 13.43 -48.70 74.55
N LEU A 16 14.38 -48.34 75.43
CA LEU A 16 14.95 -49.21 76.46
C LEU A 16 14.46 -48.83 77.86
N SER A 17 13.19 -48.42 77.98
CA SER A 17 12.55 -48.24 79.28
C SER A 17 11.06 -48.55 79.17
N ASN A 18 10.71 -49.83 79.11
CA ASN A 18 9.50 -50.41 79.71
C ASN A 18 9.58 -51.93 79.58
N ILE A 19 10.48 -52.51 80.38
CA ILE A 19 10.29 -53.89 80.86
C ILE A 19 9.04 -53.83 81.72
N TYR A 20 7.95 -54.46 81.30
CA TYR A 20 7.11 -55.37 82.09
C TYR A 20 5.99 -55.94 81.19
N CYS A 21 5.85 -57.26 81.25
CA CYS A 21 4.86 -58.11 80.55
C CYS A 21 5.07 -58.40 79.05
N TYR A 22 6.15 -59.10 78.70
CA TYR A 22 6.08 -60.02 77.56
C TYR A 22 5.28 -61.26 78.01
N LYS A 23 3.96 -61.22 77.79
CA LYS A 23 3.13 -62.42 77.85
C LYS A 23 3.49 -63.23 76.60
N PRO A 24 3.87 -64.52 76.69
CA PRO A 24 4.06 -65.34 75.50
C PRO A 24 2.79 -65.26 74.64
N PRO A 25 2.86 -65.23 73.29
CA PRO A 25 1.66 -65.17 72.48
C PRO A 25 0.78 -66.35 72.87
N GLN A 26 -0.39 -66.04 73.44
CA GLN A 26 -1.43 -67.03 73.68
C GLN A 26 -1.79 -67.61 72.32
N ALA A 27 -1.87 -68.94 72.27
CA ALA A 27 -2.13 -69.76 71.09
C ALA A 27 -2.87 -69.00 69.99
N SER A 28 -2.18 -68.80 68.86
CA SER A 28 -2.79 -68.35 67.60
C SER A 28 -4.04 -69.19 67.37
N THR A 29 -5.20 -68.55 67.35
CA THR A 29 -6.45 -69.26 67.06
C THR A 29 -6.46 -69.62 65.57
N LEU A 30 -7.18 -70.69 65.21
CA LEU A 30 -7.27 -71.20 63.83
C LEU A 30 -7.64 -70.09 62.82
N LEU A 31 -8.38 -69.06 63.24
CA LEU A 31 -8.78 -67.90 62.43
C LEU A 31 -7.62 -66.95 62.03
N ASP A 32 -6.62 -66.72 62.89
CA ASP A 32 -5.44 -65.90 62.55
C ASP A 32 -4.47 -66.63 61.61
N LEU A 33 -4.46 -67.97 61.67
CA LEU A 33 -3.72 -68.79 60.72
C LEU A 33 -4.41 -68.83 59.34
N PHE A 34 -5.75 -68.73 59.31
CA PHE A 34 -6.49 -68.61 58.05
C PHE A 34 -6.26 -67.27 57.37
N THR A 35 -6.23 -66.15 58.11
CA THR A 35 -5.92 -64.83 57.52
C THR A 35 -4.47 -64.77 57.01
N LEU A 36 -3.49 -65.26 57.79
CA LEU A 36 -2.10 -65.33 57.35
C LEU A 36 -1.90 -66.29 56.18
N LYS A 37 -2.64 -67.41 56.13
CA LYS A 37 -2.59 -68.35 55.01
C LYS A 37 -3.29 -67.81 53.77
N THR A 38 -4.43 -67.11 53.90
CA THR A 38 -5.06 -66.43 52.76
C THR A 38 -4.20 -65.30 52.23
N ASP A 39 -3.47 -64.58 53.10
CA ASP A 39 -2.53 -63.55 52.69
C ASP A 39 -1.32 -64.19 51.99
N ILE A 40 -0.70 -65.23 52.56
CA ILE A 40 0.44 -65.97 51.93
C ILE A 40 0.02 -66.64 50.61
N ASP A 41 -1.19 -67.18 50.51
CA ASP A 41 -1.72 -67.78 49.28
C ASP A 41 -2.04 -66.67 48.24
N ALA A 42 -2.53 -65.50 48.67
CA ALA A 42 -2.67 -64.32 47.81
C ALA A 42 -1.32 -63.77 47.31
N PHE A 43 -0.27 -63.81 48.15
CA PHE A 43 1.10 -63.43 47.78
C PHE A 43 1.74 -64.41 46.77
N ASN A 44 1.35 -65.69 46.82
CA ASN A 44 1.88 -66.74 45.94
C ASN A 44 1.03 -66.98 44.67
N THR A 45 -0.13 -66.34 44.55
CA THR A 45 -1.00 -66.49 43.38
C THR A 45 -0.46 -65.64 42.22
N PRO A 46 -0.13 -66.23 41.06
CA PRO A 46 0.28 -65.47 39.87
C PRO A 46 -0.82 -64.48 39.43
N ILE A 47 -0.44 -63.24 39.12
CA ILE A 47 -1.37 -62.16 38.71
C ILE A 47 -1.14 -61.73 37.26
N LYS A 48 -2.14 -61.06 36.67
CA LYS A 48 -2.04 -60.47 35.33
C LYS A 48 -1.27 -59.16 35.35
N VAL A 49 -0.47 -58.92 34.31
CA VAL A 49 0.17 -57.63 34.04
C VAL A 49 -0.75 -56.80 33.15
N PHE A 50 -1.12 -55.61 33.62
CA PHE A 50 -1.97 -54.68 32.87
C PHE A 50 -1.13 -53.69 32.10
N VAL A 51 -1.54 -53.38 30.88
CA VAL A 51 -1.00 -52.29 30.06
C VAL A 51 -2.13 -51.34 29.77
N GLN A 52 -1.93 -50.05 30.07
CA GLN A 52 -2.87 -48.98 29.80
C GLN A 52 -2.26 -48.00 28.80
N VAL A 53 -2.93 -47.82 27.67
CA VAL A 53 -2.54 -46.91 26.59
C VAL A 53 -3.42 -45.68 26.60
N SER A 54 -2.79 -44.51 26.50
CA SER A 54 -3.42 -43.19 26.41
C SER A 54 -2.75 -42.37 25.30
N GLY A 55 -3.50 -41.45 24.67
CA GLY A 55 -2.98 -40.54 23.65
C GLY A 55 -2.73 -41.14 22.26
N LEU A 56 -3.12 -42.40 22.00
CA LEU A 56 -3.10 -42.99 20.66
C LEU A 56 -4.23 -42.38 19.83
N SER A 57 -3.88 -41.69 18.74
CA SER A 57 -4.82 -40.97 17.88
C SER A 57 -4.97 -41.54 16.46
N SER A 58 -4.06 -42.41 16.00
CA SER A 58 -4.20 -43.14 14.73
C SER A 58 -3.33 -44.40 14.68
N GLY A 59 -3.76 -45.42 13.93
CA GLY A 59 -3.02 -46.67 13.76
C GLY A 59 -3.21 -47.66 14.92
N THR A 60 -2.50 -48.78 14.84
CA THR A 60 -2.48 -49.82 15.89
C THR A 60 -1.11 -49.86 16.56
N LEU A 61 -1.07 -49.60 17.87
CA LEU A 61 0.13 -49.73 18.69
C LEU A 61 0.32 -51.20 19.08
N THR A 62 1.49 -51.76 18.78
CA THR A 62 1.89 -53.10 19.22
C THR A 62 2.95 -53.00 20.31
N VAL A 63 2.74 -53.67 21.43
CA VAL A 63 3.70 -53.79 22.53
C VAL A 63 4.01 -55.24 22.82
N SER A 64 5.21 -55.53 23.33
CA SER A 64 5.64 -56.88 23.69
C SER A 64 6.21 -56.93 25.10
N ASN A 65 6.09 -58.09 25.75
CA ASN A 65 6.74 -58.36 27.02
C ASN A 65 8.01 -59.21 26.86
N LEU A 66 8.72 -59.42 27.97
CA LEU A 66 9.95 -60.23 28.04
C LEU A 66 9.75 -61.72 27.68
N LEU A 67 8.49 -62.19 27.60
CA LEU A 67 8.13 -63.56 27.20
C LEU A 67 7.83 -63.68 25.70
N GLY A 68 7.93 -62.57 24.94
CA GLY A 68 7.61 -62.52 23.51
C GLY A 68 6.11 -62.45 23.21
N GLU A 69 5.25 -62.32 24.22
CA GLU A 69 3.81 -62.08 24.03
C GLU A 69 3.60 -60.66 23.51
N THR A 70 2.59 -60.45 22.67
CA THR A 70 2.24 -59.13 22.13
C THR A 70 0.82 -58.71 22.48
N LEU A 71 0.61 -57.39 22.58
CA LEU A 71 -0.70 -56.77 22.70
C LEU A 71 -0.84 -55.67 21.66
N ASP A 72 -1.93 -55.73 20.89
CA ASP A 72 -2.27 -54.71 19.90
C ASP A 72 -3.36 -53.77 20.42
N PHE A 73 -3.17 -52.47 20.28
CA PHE A 73 -4.10 -51.43 20.70
C PHE A 73 -4.53 -50.61 19.48
N PRO A 74 -5.74 -50.82 18.93
CA PRO A 74 -6.27 -50.00 17.84
C PRO A 74 -6.80 -48.63 18.33
N SER A 75 -6.93 -48.46 19.65
CA SER A 75 -7.36 -47.23 20.31
C SER A 75 -6.89 -47.22 21.78
N ASN A 76 -7.08 -46.09 22.46
CA ASN A 76 -6.82 -45.97 23.89
C ASN A 76 -7.60 -47.00 24.70
N GLY A 77 -6.98 -47.56 25.75
CA GLY A 77 -7.63 -48.58 26.56
C GLY A 77 -6.65 -49.36 27.40
N SER A 78 -7.16 -50.38 28.10
CA SER A 78 -6.36 -51.29 28.91
C SER A 78 -6.48 -52.72 28.41
N LYS A 79 -5.36 -53.43 28.33
CA LYS A 79 -5.30 -54.88 28.05
C LYS A 79 -4.38 -55.56 29.05
N THR A 80 -4.42 -56.89 29.08
CA THR A 80 -3.55 -57.71 29.94
C THR A 80 -2.82 -58.75 29.14
N PHE A 81 -1.55 -59.00 29.47
CA PHE A 81 -0.84 -60.16 28.94
C PHE A 81 -1.51 -61.46 29.44
N PRO A 82 -1.55 -62.52 28.62
CA PRO A 82 -2.25 -63.75 28.95
C PRO A 82 -1.53 -64.58 30.02
N THR A 83 -0.19 -64.58 30.03
CA THR A 83 0.58 -65.30 31.06
C THR A 83 0.50 -64.58 32.41
N LEU A 84 0.15 -65.35 33.46
CA LEU A 84 0.18 -64.87 34.84
C LEU A 84 1.60 -64.92 35.38
N VAL A 85 2.01 -63.88 36.10
CA VAL A 85 3.37 -63.73 36.64
C VAL A 85 3.31 -63.67 38.16
N LYS A 86 4.23 -64.39 38.82
CA LYS A 86 4.34 -64.38 40.29
C LYS A 86 4.80 -63.01 40.78
N MET A 87 4.35 -62.63 41.97
CA MET A 87 4.83 -61.43 42.65
C MET A 87 6.34 -61.50 42.88
N GLY A 88 7.01 -60.36 42.76
CA GLY A 88 8.46 -60.25 42.93
C GLY A 88 9.30 -60.63 41.70
N ASN A 89 8.72 -61.30 40.70
CA ASN A 89 9.39 -61.45 39.40
C ASN A 89 9.46 -60.09 38.69
N GLU A 90 10.47 -59.91 37.83
CA GLU A 90 10.60 -58.73 36.99
C GLU A 90 9.69 -58.84 35.76
N TYR A 91 9.05 -57.74 35.39
CA TYR A 91 8.46 -57.55 34.07
C TYR A 91 9.35 -56.64 33.23
N SER A 92 9.24 -56.78 31.92
CA SER A 92 9.75 -55.80 30.97
C SER A 92 8.81 -55.74 29.78
N VAL A 93 8.51 -54.53 29.33
CA VAL A 93 7.65 -54.25 28.18
C VAL A 93 8.34 -53.27 27.24
N SER A 94 8.26 -53.54 25.95
CA SER A 94 8.79 -52.71 24.88
C SER A 94 7.71 -52.37 23.85
N VAL A 95 7.77 -51.17 23.27
CA VAL A 95 6.95 -50.81 22.10
C VAL A 95 7.59 -51.41 20.85
N ILE A 96 6.83 -52.18 20.06
CA ILE A 96 7.27 -52.70 18.76
C ILE A 96 7.11 -51.62 17.69
N GLY A 97 6.01 -50.88 17.71
CA GLY A 97 5.75 -49.79 16.77
C GLY A 97 4.26 -49.49 16.62
N ILE A 98 3.94 -48.54 15.74
CA ILE A 98 2.57 -48.22 15.34
C ILE A 98 2.44 -48.57 13.86
N SER A 99 1.47 -49.42 13.52
CA SER A 99 1.19 -49.81 12.13
C SER A 99 -0.10 -49.16 11.63
N GLY A 100 -0.16 -48.84 10.33
CA GLY A 100 -1.36 -48.27 9.71
C GLY A 100 -1.77 -46.89 10.23
N ALA A 101 -0.84 -46.10 10.78
CA ALA A 101 -1.10 -44.75 11.25
C ALA A 101 -1.21 -43.76 10.09
N SER A 102 -2.23 -42.90 10.11
CA SER A 102 -2.34 -41.75 9.20
C SER A 102 -1.64 -40.50 9.73
N VAL A 103 -1.20 -40.52 10.99
CA VAL A 103 -0.46 -39.44 11.66
C VAL A 103 0.74 -40.03 12.41
N GLN A 104 1.91 -39.48 12.19
CA GLN A 104 3.15 -39.81 12.89
C GLN A 104 3.03 -39.50 14.38
N GLN A 105 3.22 -40.55 15.18
CA GLN A 105 3.09 -40.52 16.63
C GLN A 105 4.20 -41.35 17.27
N GLN A 106 4.58 -40.97 18.50
CA GLN A 106 5.50 -41.73 19.32
C GLN A 106 4.83 -42.10 20.63
N CYS A 107 5.08 -43.34 21.09
CA CYS A 107 4.58 -43.86 22.35
C CYS A 107 5.74 -44.12 23.30
N LYS A 108 5.64 -43.60 24.53
CA LYS A 108 6.62 -43.81 25.59
C LYS A 108 5.99 -44.62 26.72
N ILE A 109 6.73 -45.59 27.22
CA ILE A 109 6.36 -46.37 28.40
C ILE A 109 6.91 -45.64 29.63
N SER A 110 6.05 -45.39 30.63
CA SER A 110 6.43 -44.66 31.85
C SER A 110 7.20 -45.54 32.84
N ASN A 111 6.85 -46.83 32.89
CA ASN A 111 7.45 -47.83 33.76
C ASN A 111 7.73 -49.11 32.97
N PRO A 112 8.74 -49.11 32.07
CA PRO A 112 9.00 -50.19 31.12
C PRO A 112 9.41 -51.51 31.78
N ASP A 113 10.00 -51.44 32.97
CA ASP A 113 10.45 -52.58 33.75
C ASP A 113 10.18 -52.35 35.25
N GLY A 114 10.20 -53.44 36.03
CA GLY A 114 10.02 -53.40 37.48
C GLY A 114 9.51 -54.73 38.06
N PRO A 115 9.40 -54.83 39.40
CA PRO A 115 8.83 -56.01 40.02
C PRO A 115 7.30 -56.04 39.89
N ILE A 116 6.73 -57.24 39.76
CA ILE A 116 5.29 -57.46 39.87
C ILE A 116 4.85 -57.22 41.33
N ILE A 117 3.92 -56.27 41.52
CA ILE A 117 3.36 -55.84 42.81
C ILE A 117 1.86 -56.14 42.96
N TYR A 118 1.43 -56.38 44.21
CA TYR A 118 0.04 -56.63 44.60
C TYR A 118 -0.73 -55.33 44.90
N PRO A 119 -2.06 -55.27 44.69
CA PRO A 119 -2.91 -56.27 44.03
C PRO A 119 -2.86 -56.21 42.49
N ARG A 120 -2.18 -55.20 41.93
CA ARG A 120 -2.20 -54.94 40.48
C ARG A 120 -0.92 -54.26 40.04
N THR A 121 -0.30 -54.80 38.99
CA THR A 121 0.79 -54.13 38.26
C THR A 121 0.23 -53.53 36.97
N VAL A 122 0.39 -52.22 36.77
CA VAL A 122 -0.08 -51.48 35.59
C VAL A 122 1.08 -50.77 34.93
N ILE A 123 1.21 -50.97 33.63
CA ILE A 123 2.22 -50.35 32.78
C ILE A 123 1.53 -49.26 31.98
N PHE A 124 2.01 -48.03 32.12
CA PHE A 124 1.40 -46.87 31.48
C PHE A 124 2.16 -46.51 30.22
N ILE A 125 1.44 -46.46 29.10
CA ILE A 125 1.96 -46.04 27.81
C ILE A 125 1.21 -44.77 27.41
N SER A 126 1.98 -43.73 27.10
CA SER A 126 1.47 -42.45 26.63
C SER A 126 2.00 -42.19 25.23
N CYS A 127 1.08 -41.98 24.30
CA CYS A 127 1.37 -41.63 22.92
C CYS A 127 1.10 -40.14 22.68
N GLY A 128 1.85 -39.53 21.76
CA GLY A 128 1.66 -38.15 21.33
C GLY A 128 2.04 -37.98 19.87
N LYS A 129 1.46 -36.96 19.22
CA LYS A 129 1.84 -36.57 17.86
C LYS A 129 3.30 -36.09 17.83
N VAL A 130 3.98 -36.41 16.74
CA VAL A 130 5.28 -35.82 16.43
C VAL A 130 5.07 -34.38 15.97
N PHE A 131 5.97 -33.49 16.36
CA PHE A 131 5.98 -32.09 15.95
C PHE A 131 7.19 -31.80 15.09
N TYR A 132 6.98 -31.03 14.03
CA TYR A 132 7.98 -30.74 13.01
C TYR A 132 8.25 -29.24 12.92
N ASP A 133 9.49 -28.89 12.56
CA ASP A 133 9.89 -27.51 12.35
C ASP A 133 9.27 -26.97 11.05
N LEU A 134 8.72 -25.77 11.11
CA LEU A 134 8.28 -25.00 9.95
C LEU A 134 9.23 -23.82 9.77
N SER A 135 9.88 -23.77 8.62
CA SER A 135 10.83 -22.72 8.26
C SER A 135 10.39 -21.99 7.00
N VAL A 136 10.87 -20.76 6.84
CA VAL A 136 10.75 -19.99 5.61
C VAL A 136 12.15 -19.60 5.15
N LYS A 137 12.46 -19.85 3.88
CA LYS A 137 13.64 -19.36 3.18
C LYS A 137 13.23 -18.19 2.30
N VAL A 138 13.82 -17.03 2.53
CA VAL A 138 13.61 -15.80 1.76
C VAL A 138 14.78 -15.60 0.82
N ILE A 139 14.47 -15.19 -0.41
CA ILE A 139 15.41 -14.79 -1.45
C ILE A 139 14.97 -13.47 -2.09
N GLY A 140 15.91 -12.70 -2.63
CA GLY A 140 15.60 -11.46 -3.35
C GLY A 140 15.20 -10.29 -2.46
N LEU A 141 15.54 -10.33 -1.18
CA LEU A 141 15.27 -9.26 -0.22
C LEU A 141 16.48 -8.32 -0.13
N ASP A 142 16.30 -7.05 -0.51
CA ASP A 142 17.38 -6.07 -0.48
C ASP A 142 17.66 -5.65 0.97
N PRO A 143 18.89 -5.83 1.49
CA PRO A 143 19.19 -5.56 2.89
C PRO A 143 19.24 -4.06 3.23
N SER A 144 19.44 -3.18 2.25
CA SER A 144 19.43 -1.72 2.48
C SER A 144 18.02 -1.20 2.72
N ILE A 145 17.02 -1.77 2.05
CA ILE A 145 15.60 -1.47 2.22
C ILE A 145 15.03 -2.24 3.42
N ALA A 146 15.26 -3.54 3.50
CA ALA A 146 14.73 -4.39 4.57
C ALA A 146 15.36 -4.09 5.94
N GLY A 147 16.45 -3.32 6.00
CA GLY A 147 17.02 -2.81 7.24
C GLY A 147 16.17 -1.73 7.92
N THR A 148 15.38 -0.97 7.15
CA THR A 148 14.50 0.10 7.68
C THR A 148 13.04 -0.32 7.74
N SER A 149 12.56 -1.11 6.77
CA SER A 149 11.22 -1.71 6.76
C SER A 149 11.35 -3.23 6.61
N PRO A 150 11.36 -4.01 7.71
CA PRO A 150 11.65 -5.43 7.64
C PRO A 150 10.46 -6.25 7.12
N LEU A 151 10.77 -7.38 6.47
CA LEU A 151 9.77 -8.39 6.13
C LEU A 151 9.41 -9.17 7.41
N VAL A 152 8.13 -9.21 7.77
CA VAL A 152 7.66 -9.97 8.93
C VAL A 152 6.60 -10.99 8.49
N LEU A 153 6.81 -12.25 8.85
CA LEU A 153 5.89 -13.34 8.60
C LEU A 153 5.35 -13.88 9.91
N GLN A 154 4.11 -14.35 9.88
CA GLN A 154 3.42 -14.90 11.05
C GLN A 154 2.81 -16.26 10.75
N ASN A 155 2.95 -17.19 11.69
CA ASN A 155 2.20 -18.43 11.75
C ASN A 155 1.55 -18.54 13.13
N GLN A 156 0.22 -18.40 13.17
CA GLN A 156 -0.53 -18.28 14.44
C GLN A 156 -0.05 -17.07 15.26
N SER A 157 0.49 -17.25 16.48
CA SER A 157 1.06 -16.16 17.29
C SER A 157 2.54 -15.90 17.02
N ASP A 158 3.21 -16.78 16.27
CA ASP A 158 4.65 -16.71 16.11
C ASP A 158 5.06 -15.85 14.93
N LYS A 159 6.03 -14.98 15.16
CA LYS A 159 6.59 -14.10 14.15
C LYS A 159 8.05 -14.41 13.87
N ILE A 160 8.43 -14.33 12.61
CA ILE A 160 9.82 -14.33 12.15
C ILE A 160 10.04 -13.08 11.31
N THR A 161 11.20 -12.44 11.47
CA THR A 161 11.54 -11.16 10.82
C THR A 161 12.77 -11.32 9.94
N PHE A 162 12.80 -10.74 8.75
CA PHE A 162 13.93 -10.75 7.84
C PHE A 162 14.37 -9.33 7.49
N THR A 163 15.69 -9.12 7.44
CA THR A 163 16.34 -7.85 7.05
C THR A 163 17.27 -8.08 5.85
N GLY A 164 17.01 -9.15 5.09
CA GLY A 164 17.84 -9.69 4.02
C GLY A 164 17.57 -11.18 3.84
N ASP A 165 18.16 -11.77 2.80
CA ASP A 165 18.00 -13.18 2.45
C ASP A 165 18.44 -14.13 3.58
N GLY A 166 17.76 -15.28 3.68
CA GLY A 166 18.11 -16.29 4.66
C GLY A 166 16.99 -17.27 4.97
N THR A 167 17.24 -18.19 5.89
CA THR A 167 16.23 -19.13 6.40
C THR A 167 15.99 -18.91 7.88
N LYS A 168 14.73 -18.79 8.28
CA LYS A 168 14.33 -18.71 9.69
C LYS A 168 13.23 -19.73 9.99
N THR A 169 13.21 -20.22 11.22
CA THR A 169 12.29 -21.24 11.71
C THR A 169 11.37 -20.62 12.76
N PHE A 170 10.07 -20.89 12.68
CA PHE A 170 9.13 -20.49 13.72
C PHE A 170 9.45 -21.20 15.04
N ALA A 171 9.24 -20.52 16.17
CA ALA A 171 9.59 -21.07 17.48
C ALA A 171 8.70 -22.27 17.86
N HIS A 172 7.41 -22.19 17.57
CA HIS A 172 6.46 -23.28 17.75
C HIS A 172 6.48 -24.22 16.56
N LYS A 173 6.67 -25.50 16.89
CA LYS A 173 6.60 -26.61 15.94
C LYS A 173 5.14 -26.92 15.60
N VAL A 174 4.89 -27.45 14.40
CA VAL A 174 3.56 -27.82 13.95
C VAL A 174 3.42 -29.35 14.03
N GLY A 175 2.32 -29.81 14.66
CA GLY A 175 2.06 -31.24 14.83
C GLY A 175 1.81 -31.93 13.49
N ASP A 176 2.14 -33.21 13.38
CA ASP A 176 1.87 -33.97 12.16
C ASP A 176 0.38 -33.95 11.79
N SER A 177 0.13 -33.85 10.49
CA SER A 177 -1.18 -33.63 9.87
C SER A 177 -1.89 -32.33 10.26
N ALA A 178 -1.31 -31.48 11.11
CA ALA A 178 -1.92 -30.20 11.49
C ALA A 178 -1.71 -29.15 10.38
N ASN A 179 -2.64 -28.20 10.31
CA ASN A 179 -2.55 -27.08 9.39
C ASN A 179 -1.53 -26.06 9.89
N TYR A 180 -0.77 -25.47 8.97
CA TYR A 180 -0.06 -24.21 9.17
C TYR A 180 -0.64 -23.15 8.25
N SER A 181 -0.53 -21.89 8.67
CA SER A 181 -0.98 -20.75 7.87
C SER A 181 0.03 -19.63 8.06
N VAL A 182 0.93 -19.48 7.09
CA VAL A 182 1.93 -18.40 7.09
C VAL A 182 1.36 -17.21 6.34
N SER A 183 1.24 -16.07 7.01
CA SER A 183 0.79 -14.80 6.44
C SER A 183 1.86 -13.72 6.57
N PHE A 184 1.74 -12.68 5.75
CA PHE A 184 2.52 -11.46 5.89
C PHE A 184 1.97 -10.62 7.05
N VAL A 185 2.89 -9.99 7.79
CA VAL A 185 2.62 -8.94 8.78
C VAL A 185 3.20 -7.61 8.31
N SER A 186 4.22 -7.65 7.44
CA SER A 186 4.74 -6.49 6.73
C SER A 186 5.58 -6.97 5.56
N ILE A 187 5.56 -6.23 4.45
CA ILE A 187 6.47 -6.40 3.31
C ILE A 187 7.28 -5.10 3.17
N PRO A 188 8.60 -5.15 2.93
CA PRO A 188 9.38 -3.93 2.72
C PRO A 188 8.86 -3.12 1.54
N THR A 189 8.93 -1.80 1.63
CA THR A 189 8.56 -0.90 0.53
C THR A 189 9.37 -1.23 -0.72
N SER A 190 8.75 -1.18 -1.90
CA SER A 190 9.37 -1.54 -3.19
C SER A 190 9.74 -3.03 -3.35
N HIS A 191 9.30 -3.90 -2.44
CA HIS A 191 9.33 -5.34 -2.64
C HIS A 191 7.94 -5.91 -2.86
N SER A 192 7.84 -6.90 -3.75
CA SER A 192 6.71 -7.82 -3.85
C SER A 192 7.21 -9.21 -3.50
N CYS A 193 6.55 -9.87 -2.53
CA CYS A 193 6.93 -11.21 -2.07
C CYS A 193 5.81 -12.22 -2.33
N SER A 194 6.15 -13.42 -2.80
CA SER A 194 5.20 -14.53 -2.94
C SER A 194 5.79 -15.88 -2.54
N PHE A 195 4.93 -16.80 -2.11
CA PHE A 195 5.33 -18.18 -1.83
C PHE A 195 5.41 -18.98 -3.13
N ILE A 196 6.50 -19.72 -3.33
CA ILE A 196 6.68 -20.58 -4.51
C ILE A 196 6.72 -22.07 -4.12
N PRO A 197 6.17 -22.97 -4.96
CA PRO A 197 5.59 -22.72 -6.28
C PRO A 197 4.09 -22.38 -6.29
N ASN A 198 3.38 -22.50 -5.16
CA ASN A 198 1.91 -22.54 -5.14
C ASN A 198 1.23 -21.20 -4.80
N GLY A 199 1.98 -20.11 -4.64
CA GLY A 199 1.43 -18.79 -4.27
C GLY A 199 0.84 -18.72 -2.86
N SER A 200 1.00 -19.76 -2.03
CA SER A 200 0.35 -19.88 -0.73
C SER A 200 1.30 -20.31 0.37
N GLY A 201 1.22 -19.63 1.52
CA GLY A 201 1.91 -19.98 2.77
C GLY A 201 1.13 -20.97 3.64
N ASN A 202 0.07 -21.59 3.12
CA ASN A 202 -0.84 -22.44 3.88
C ASN A 202 -0.74 -23.91 3.44
N GLY A 203 -0.86 -24.83 4.39
CA GLY A 203 -0.86 -26.26 4.09
C GLY A 203 -0.85 -27.13 5.34
N ASN A 204 -0.47 -28.40 5.18
CA ASN A 204 -0.40 -29.39 6.24
C ASN A 204 1.02 -29.91 6.42
N MET A 205 1.41 -30.17 7.67
CA MET A 205 2.62 -30.95 7.94
C MET A 205 2.40 -32.42 7.59
N SER A 206 3.40 -33.04 6.96
CA SER A 206 3.35 -34.45 6.55
C SER A 206 4.70 -35.12 6.79
N GLY A 207 4.86 -35.69 7.98
CA GLY A 207 5.92 -36.63 8.31
C GLY A 207 7.35 -36.09 8.40
N ALA A 208 7.59 -34.80 8.12
CA ALA A 208 8.91 -34.18 8.15
C ALA A 208 8.84 -32.66 8.41
N ALA A 209 9.99 -32.06 8.74
CA ALA A 209 10.16 -30.61 8.74
C ALA A 209 9.95 -30.02 7.34
N LEU A 210 9.36 -28.82 7.29
CA LEU A 210 9.02 -28.14 6.04
C LEU A 210 9.74 -26.79 5.98
N THR A 211 10.34 -26.49 4.83
CA THR A 211 10.85 -25.14 4.52
C THR A 211 10.08 -24.59 3.34
N LEU A 212 9.28 -23.56 3.57
CA LEU A 212 8.63 -22.79 2.51
C LEU A 212 9.66 -21.89 1.84
N LEU A 213 9.56 -21.70 0.53
CA LEU A 213 10.38 -20.76 -0.21
C LEU A 213 9.54 -19.52 -0.52
N LEU A 214 10.05 -18.37 -0.12
CA LEU A 214 9.47 -17.06 -0.38
C LEU A 214 10.39 -16.30 -1.32
N ASP A 215 9.84 -15.95 -2.47
CA ASP A 215 10.48 -15.13 -3.50
C ASP A 215 10.11 -13.67 -3.29
N CYS A 216 11.11 -12.80 -3.14
CA CYS A 216 10.93 -11.34 -3.03
C CYS A 216 11.68 -10.58 -4.14
N ILE A 217 12.15 -11.27 -5.20
CA ILE A 217 12.93 -10.66 -6.29
C ILE A 217 12.09 -9.58 -6.98
N SER A 218 12.50 -8.33 -6.78
CA SER A 218 11.73 -7.15 -7.16
C SER A 218 12.55 -6.18 -8.00
N ILE A 219 11.85 -5.34 -8.77
CA ILE A 219 12.46 -4.20 -9.44
C ILE A 219 12.59 -3.09 -8.42
N LEU A 220 13.82 -2.61 -8.21
CA LEU A 220 14.09 -1.50 -7.30
C LEU A 220 13.95 -0.16 -8.02
N GLU A 221 14.58 -0.02 -9.18
CA GLU A 221 14.59 1.23 -9.94
C GLU A 221 14.74 0.96 -11.45
N ILE A 222 14.25 1.87 -12.28
CA ILE A 222 14.48 1.87 -13.73
C ILE A 222 14.97 3.26 -14.16
N PHE A 223 16.05 3.28 -14.94
CA PHE A 223 16.69 4.49 -15.48
C PHE A 223 16.49 4.61 -16.99
N PRO A 224 16.41 5.83 -17.56
CA PRO A 224 16.49 7.12 -16.85
C PRO A 224 15.20 7.44 -16.08
N LYS A 225 15.31 7.98 -14.87
CA LYS A 225 14.17 8.38 -14.04
C LYS A 225 13.29 9.43 -14.72
N SER A 226 13.89 10.22 -15.62
CA SER A 226 13.18 11.18 -16.48
C SER A 226 12.10 10.54 -17.34
N LYS A 227 12.22 9.24 -17.66
CA LYS A 227 11.42 8.56 -18.69
C LYS A 227 11.52 9.21 -20.07
N ILE A 228 12.62 9.91 -20.35
CA ILE A 228 12.89 10.48 -21.67
C ILE A 228 14.12 9.80 -22.23
N LEU A 229 13.99 9.23 -23.43
CA LEU A 229 15.09 8.60 -24.13
C LEU A 229 15.46 9.35 -25.40
N THR A 230 16.72 9.76 -25.45
CA THR A 230 17.37 10.20 -26.68
C THR A 230 17.67 9.00 -27.58
N PRO A 231 17.98 9.19 -28.88
CA PRO A 231 18.19 8.08 -29.80
C PRO A 231 19.33 7.13 -29.42
N ASN A 232 20.27 7.57 -28.56
CA ASN A 232 21.37 6.75 -28.06
C ASN A 232 21.28 6.48 -26.55
N GLY A 233 20.22 6.93 -25.88
CA GLY A 233 19.98 6.64 -24.47
C GLY A 233 19.82 5.13 -24.24
N LYS A 234 20.13 4.67 -23.04
CA LYS A 234 19.93 3.28 -22.61
C LYS A 234 18.90 3.23 -21.49
N VAL A 235 18.23 2.08 -21.34
CA VAL A 235 17.41 1.80 -20.15
C VAL A 235 18.16 0.84 -19.25
N SER A 236 18.13 1.06 -17.94
CA SER A 236 18.76 0.17 -16.95
C SER A 236 17.76 -0.14 -15.84
N ILE A 237 17.40 -1.41 -15.69
CA ILE A 237 16.47 -1.92 -14.69
C ILE A 237 17.30 -2.57 -13.60
N ARG A 238 17.25 -2.05 -12.38
CA ARG A 238 17.96 -2.59 -11.23
C ARG A 238 17.02 -3.45 -10.39
N LEU A 239 17.47 -4.64 -10.03
CA LEU A 239 16.72 -5.62 -9.25
C LEU A 239 17.28 -5.73 -7.83
N SER A 240 16.50 -6.30 -6.92
CA SER A 240 16.91 -6.58 -5.55
C SER A 240 17.84 -7.78 -5.39
N PHE A 241 18.20 -8.46 -6.49
CA PHE A 241 18.89 -9.74 -6.46
C PHE A 241 19.94 -9.87 -7.55
N HIS A 242 21.14 -10.31 -7.15
CA HIS A 242 22.24 -10.62 -8.07
C HIS A 242 22.08 -11.99 -8.74
N GLY A 243 22.33 -12.02 -10.04
CA GLY A 243 22.34 -13.23 -10.86
C GLY A 243 21.12 -13.36 -11.76
N VAL A 244 20.80 -12.28 -12.50
CA VAL A 244 19.83 -12.36 -13.61
C VAL A 244 20.31 -13.39 -14.62
N ASP A 245 19.44 -14.30 -15.03
CA ASP A 245 19.80 -15.35 -15.99
C ASP A 245 19.94 -14.73 -17.39
N PRO A 246 21.14 -14.76 -18.02
CA PRO A 246 21.33 -14.15 -19.33
C PRO A 246 20.43 -14.78 -20.39
N GLY A 247 19.66 -13.94 -21.07
CA GLY A 247 18.72 -14.34 -22.13
C GLY A 247 17.37 -14.83 -21.63
N SER A 248 17.06 -14.71 -20.33
CA SER A 248 15.75 -15.08 -19.79
C SER A 248 14.62 -14.15 -20.22
N CYS A 249 14.87 -12.84 -20.27
CA CYS A 249 13.86 -11.87 -20.70
C CYS A 249 13.67 -11.86 -22.21
N SER A 250 12.41 -11.71 -22.64
CA SER A 250 12.04 -11.40 -24.03
C SER A 250 11.06 -10.24 -24.07
N PHE A 251 11.11 -9.45 -25.16
CA PHE A 251 10.12 -8.42 -25.40
C PHE A 251 8.75 -9.01 -25.74
N ASP A 252 7.69 -8.42 -25.17
CA ASP A 252 6.31 -8.74 -25.53
C ASP A 252 5.76 -7.74 -26.58
N PRO A 253 5.33 -8.19 -27.77
CA PRO A 253 4.80 -7.32 -28.82
C PRO A 253 3.32 -6.91 -28.60
N ILE A 254 2.92 -6.63 -27.35
CA ILE A 254 1.58 -6.12 -27.04
C ILE A 254 1.31 -4.76 -27.69
N ILE A 255 0.02 -4.44 -27.86
CA ILE A 255 -0.44 -3.15 -28.40
C ILE A 255 -1.17 -2.39 -27.31
N ILE A 256 -0.66 -1.20 -26.99
CA ILE A 256 -1.32 -0.24 -26.11
C ILE A 256 -1.70 0.97 -26.96
N ALA A 257 -3.00 1.33 -26.95
CA ALA A 257 -3.49 2.47 -27.71
C ALA A 257 -2.77 3.76 -27.30
N GLY A 258 -2.32 4.56 -28.27
CA GLY A 258 -1.65 5.84 -28.02
C GLY A 258 -0.16 5.73 -27.66
N LYS A 259 0.44 4.53 -27.69
CA LYS A 259 1.88 4.33 -27.44
C LYS A 259 2.53 3.45 -28.50
N ASN A 260 3.80 3.70 -28.78
CA ASN A 260 4.62 2.86 -29.66
C ASN A 260 5.32 1.77 -28.86
N ASN A 261 5.06 0.49 -29.17
CA ASN A 261 5.86 -0.59 -28.57
C ASN A 261 7.19 -0.73 -29.33
N VAL A 262 8.32 -0.55 -28.66
CA VAL A 262 9.64 -0.67 -29.29
C VAL A 262 10.00 -2.12 -29.64
N ALA A 263 9.30 -3.10 -29.06
CA ALA A 263 9.39 -4.50 -29.44
C ALA A 263 8.92 -4.76 -30.88
N SER A 264 8.03 -3.91 -31.40
CA SER A 264 7.39 -4.07 -32.71
C SER A 264 8.13 -3.35 -33.84
N LEU A 265 9.32 -2.81 -33.57
CA LEU A 265 10.17 -2.16 -34.57
C LEU A 265 10.80 -3.18 -35.51
N GLY A 266 11.25 -2.73 -36.69
CA GLY A 266 11.93 -3.60 -37.65
C GLY A 266 13.26 -4.15 -37.11
N ASN A 267 13.95 -3.34 -36.31
CA ASN A 267 15.10 -3.74 -35.51
C ASN A 267 14.91 -3.30 -34.04
N PRO A 268 14.25 -4.12 -33.20
CA PRO A 268 13.96 -3.76 -31.81
C PRO A 268 15.24 -3.63 -30.99
N PRO A 269 15.23 -2.90 -29.86
CA PRO A 269 16.37 -2.78 -28.94
C PRO A 269 16.91 -4.14 -28.47
N SER A 270 18.16 -4.19 -28.03
CA SER A 270 18.79 -5.39 -27.48
C SER A 270 18.79 -5.39 -25.96
N ILE A 271 18.49 -6.55 -25.37
CA ILE A 271 18.61 -6.79 -23.93
C ILE A 271 20.02 -7.33 -23.64
N THR A 272 20.69 -6.74 -22.67
CA THR A 272 22.03 -7.10 -22.22
C THR A 272 22.06 -7.29 -20.72
N TYR A 273 22.96 -8.16 -20.27
CA TYR A 273 23.07 -8.60 -18.87
C TYR A 273 24.52 -8.38 -18.43
N PRO A 274 24.79 -7.32 -17.63
CA PRO A 274 26.12 -7.07 -17.12
C PRO A 274 26.62 -8.22 -16.24
N SER A 275 27.95 -8.38 -16.18
CA SER A 275 28.59 -9.29 -15.24
C SER A 275 28.79 -8.61 -13.88
N GLY A 276 29.01 -9.41 -12.82
CA GLY A 276 29.28 -8.88 -11.48
C GLY A 276 30.38 -7.80 -11.48
N PRO A 277 30.21 -6.70 -10.71
CA PRO A 277 29.23 -6.53 -9.62
C PRO A 277 27.82 -6.10 -10.03
N ASP A 278 27.57 -5.76 -11.29
CA ASP A 278 26.29 -5.19 -11.76
C ASP A 278 25.31 -6.26 -12.30
N ASP A 279 25.48 -7.53 -11.90
CA ASP A 279 24.66 -8.68 -12.33
C ASP A 279 23.26 -8.72 -11.68
N ASP A 280 22.89 -7.64 -10.97
CA ASP A 280 21.54 -7.29 -10.51
C ASP A 280 20.80 -6.38 -11.51
N THR A 281 21.40 -6.06 -12.66
CA THR A 281 20.80 -5.14 -13.64
C THR A 281 20.47 -5.79 -14.99
N ILE A 282 19.38 -5.32 -15.61
CA ILE A 282 19.03 -5.60 -17.01
C ILE A 282 19.21 -4.29 -17.78
N VAL A 283 20.01 -4.31 -18.84
CA VAL A 283 20.31 -3.10 -19.64
C VAL A 283 19.76 -3.26 -21.05
N ILE A 284 18.97 -2.29 -21.51
CA ILE A 284 18.39 -2.27 -22.85
C ILE A 284 19.08 -1.18 -23.67
N LEU A 285 19.58 -1.57 -24.84
CA LEU A 285 20.35 -0.72 -25.75
C LEU A 285 19.62 -0.55 -27.09
N PRO A 286 19.56 0.67 -27.64
CA PRO A 286 18.89 0.91 -28.92
C PRO A 286 19.68 0.33 -30.09
N ASN A 287 18.98 -0.22 -31.07
CA ASN A 287 19.59 -0.79 -32.28
C ASN A 287 19.36 0.11 -33.49
N SER A 288 20.41 0.34 -34.29
CA SER A 288 20.27 1.11 -35.54
C SER A 288 19.60 0.28 -36.65
N PRO A 289 18.81 0.86 -37.55
CA PRO A 289 18.54 2.29 -37.71
C PRO A 289 17.37 2.81 -36.85
N ASP A 290 16.52 1.94 -36.32
CA ASP A 290 15.25 2.32 -35.69
C ASP A 290 15.41 2.98 -34.32
N LYS A 291 16.52 2.70 -33.63
CA LYS A 291 16.85 3.16 -32.27
C LYS A 291 15.76 2.78 -31.28
N TRP A 292 14.96 3.75 -30.85
CA TRP A 292 13.82 3.59 -29.96
C TRP A 292 12.48 3.78 -30.69
N GLY A 293 12.49 3.91 -32.02
CA GLY A 293 11.31 4.16 -32.84
C GLY A 293 11.05 5.65 -33.10
N PRO A 294 9.88 5.98 -33.67
CA PRO A 294 9.49 7.37 -33.94
C PRO A 294 9.35 8.17 -32.63
N PRO A 295 9.52 9.51 -32.67
CA PRO A 295 9.31 10.37 -31.50
C PRO A 295 7.88 10.28 -30.95
N GLY A 296 7.74 10.38 -29.62
CA GLY A 296 6.46 10.34 -28.92
C GLY A 296 6.41 9.29 -27.81
N ASN A 297 5.22 9.00 -27.30
CA ASN A 297 5.05 8.00 -26.25
C ASN A 297 5.43 6.62 -26.78
N SER A 298 6.34 5.98 -26.06
CA SER A 298 6.83 4.64 -26.36
C SER A 298 6.88 3.82 -25.09
N PHE A 299 6.90 2.50 -25.25
CA PHE A 299 7.05 1.59 -24.14
C PHE A 299 7.74 0.31 -24.60
N PHE A 300 8.19 -0.46 -23.63
CA PHE A 300 8.41 -1.89 -23.82
C PHE A 300 7.83 -2.66 -22.63
N GLU A 301 7.57 -3.93 -22.88
CA GLU A 301 7.26 -4.89 -21.84
C GLU A 301 8.21 -6.09 -21.96
N LEU A 302 8.81 -6.50 -20.85
CA LEU A 302 9.62 -7.72 -20.76
C LEU A 302 8.85 -8.82 -20.06
N ILE A 303 8.87 -10.01 -20.65
CA ILE A 303 8.27 -11.24 -20.11
C ILE A 303 9.32 -12.34 -19.97
N GLY A 304 9.03 -13.34 -19.13
CA GLY A 304 9.88 -14.52 -18.97
C GLY A 304 11.20 -14.29 -18.22
N CYS A 305 11.43 -13.08 -17.70
CA CYS A 305 12.62 -12.73 -16.95
C CYS A 305 12.80 -13.61 -15.70
N THR A 306 14.00 -14.20 -15.55
CA THR A 306 14.35 -15.01 -14.38
C THR A 306 15.70 -14.61 -13.78
N ALA A 307 15.84 -14.86 -12.49
CA ALA A 307 17.12 -14.80 -11.79
C ALA A 307 17.33 -16.11 -11.01
N LYS A 308 18.40 -16.85 -11.31
CA LYS A 308 18.66 -18.20 -10.79
C LYS A 308 17.46 -19.16 -10.96
N SER A 309 16.85 -19.11 -12.15
CA SER A 309 15.68 -19.90 -12.56
C SER A 309 14.38 -19.59 -11.80
N ILE A 310 14.33 -18.46 -11.09
CA ILE A 310 13.13 -18.01 -10.36
C ILE A 310 12.56 -16.79 -11.10
N PRO A 311 11.24 -16.75 -11.37
CA PRO A 311 10.62 -15.63 -12.07
C PRO A 311 10.81 -14.31 -11.31
N ILE A 312 11.25 -13.26 -12.00
CA ILE A 312 11.29 -11.90 -11.41
C ILE A 312 9.85 -11.40 -11.25
N GLN A 313 9.54 -10.68 -10.16
CA GLN A 313 8.20 -10.11 -9.91
C GLN A 313 7.07 -11.15 -9.97
N ASN A 314 7.31 -12.38 -9.49
CA ASN A 314 6.36 -13.50 -9.56
C ASN A 314 5.93 -13.87 -10.99
N GLY A 315 6.75 -13.52 -11.99
CA GLY A 315 6.45 -13.72 -13.42
C GLY A 315 5.57 -12.64 -14.03
N ASN A 316 5.27 -11.57 -13.30
CA ASN A 316 4.57 -10.42 -13.88
C ASN A 316 5.48 -9.70 -14.90
N PRO A 317 4.90 -9.15 -15.98
CA PRO A 317 5.67 -8.42 -16.97
C PRO A 317 6.34 -7.17 -16.39
N ILE A 318 7.55 -6.86 -16.86
CA ILE A 318 8.25 -5.61 -16.55
C ILE A 318 7.89 -4.59 -17.62
N HIS A 319 6.94 -3.72 -17.30
CA HIS A 319 6.49 -2.65 -18.19
C HIS A 319 7.20 -1.33 -17.90
N TYR A 320 7.66 -0.64 -18.95
CA TYR A 320 8.30 0.67 -18.83
C TYR A 320 7.83 1.63 -19.91
N ASP A 321 7.19 2.72 -19.48
CA ASP A 321 6.76 3.83 -20.33
C ASP A 321 7.81 4.93 -20.39
N PHE A 322 8.02 5.48 -21.58
CA PHE A 322 8.93 6.60 -21.82
C PHE A 322 8.53 7.43 -23.05
N VAL A 323 9.17 8.59 -23.20
CA VAL A 323 9.05 9.44 -24.39
C VAL A 323 10.33 9.33 -25.19
N THR A 324 10.21 8.95 -26.46
CA THR A 324 11.32 9.03 -27.41
C THR A 324 11.42 10.47 -27.92
N SER A 325 12.57 11.10 -27.68
CA SER A 325 12.84 12.45 -28.14
C SER A 325 14.10 12.47 -29.00
N SER A 326 13.98 12.91 -30.24
CA SER A 326 15.10 13.05 -31.17
C SER A 326 15.63 14.48 -31.27
N ASN A 327 14.81 15.46 -30.88
CA ASN A 327 15.10 16.88 -30.98
C ASN A 327 14.96 17.52 -29.60
N ILE A 328 16.09 17.94 -29.03
CA ILE A 328 16.15 18.50 -27.70
C ILE A 328 16.78 19.89 -27.72
N ARG A 329 16.41 20.73 -26.75
CA ARG A 329 17.11 21.97 -26.42
C ARG A 329 17.53 21.95 -24.96
N LEU A 330 18.80 22.24 -24.71
CA LEU A 330 19.37 22.30 -23.37
C LEU A 330 19.43 23.75 -22.89
N VAL A 331 18.93 24.01 -21.70
CA VAL A 331 18.90 25.33 -21.05
C VAL A 331 19.72 25.25 -19.76
N ASP A 332 20.68 26.16 -19.64
CA ASP A 332 21.54 26.31 -18.45
C ASP A 332 21.78 27.80 -18.22
N GLU A 333 21.25 28.34 -17.12
CA GLU A 333 21.33 29.78 -16.79
C GLU A 333 22.77 30.29 -16.69
N ASN A 334 23.69 29.46 -16.18
CA ASN A 334 25.06 29.88 -15.86
C ASN A 334 26.02 29.65 -17.03
N ASN A 335 25.77 28.63 -17.85
CA ASN A 335 26.65 28.23 -18.95
C ASN A 335 26.09 28.57 -20.34
N GLY A 336 24.85 29.04 -20.44
CA GLY A 336 24.15 29.29 -21.70
C GLY A 336 24.28 30.70 -22.26
N ILE A 337 23.91 30.83 -23.54
CA ILE A 337 23.77 32.11 -24.25
C ILE A 337 22.51 32.08 -25.13
N ASP A 338 21.77 33.18 -25.18
CA ASP A 338 20.51 33.28 -25.94
C ASP A 338 20.71 33.65 -27.42
N ASP A 339 21.70 33.05 -28.07
CA ASP A 339 21.96 33.24 -29.50
C ASP A 339 21.03 32.34 -30.36
N PRO A 340 20.72 32.72 -31.62
CA PRO A 340 19.99 31.84 -32.53
C PRO A 340 20.69 30.48 -32.70
N GLY A 341 19.93 29.38 -32.60
CA GLY A 341 20.44 28.01 -32.68
C GLY A 341 21.08 27.47 -31.40
N CYS A 342 20.92 28.14 -30.25
CA CYS A 342 21.42 27.64 -28.97
C CYS A 342 20.74 26.33 -28.53
N GLY A 343 21.34 25.65 -27.54
CA GLY A 343 20.72 24.51 -26.86
C GLY A 343 20.90 23.17 -27.55
N THR A 344 21.73 23.07 -28.59
CA THR A 344 21.94 21.80 -29.32
C THR A 344 22.86 20.81 -28.60
N GLY A 345 23.48 21.21 -27.48
CA GLY A 345 24.44 20.41 -26.73
C GLY A 345 25.86 20.40 -27.29
N PHE A 346 26.14 21.15 -28.36
CA PHE A 346 27.45 21.20 -29.00
C PHE A 346 27.89 22.63 -29.34
N GLY A 347 29.21 22.86 -29.31
CA GLY A 347 29.81 24.13 -29.72
C GLY A 347 29.64 25.27 -28.70
N PRO A 348 29.91 26.52 -29.10
CA PRO A 348 29.91 27.68 -28.20
C PRO A 348 28.51 28.10 -27.72
N SER A 349 27.44 27.63 -28.38
CA SER A 349 26.03 27.85 -27.99
C SER A 349 25.37 26.52 -27.59
N ALA A 350 26.13 25.62 -26.96
CA ALA A 350 25.65 24.31 -26.53
C ALA A 350 24.39 24.40 -25.67
N PHE A 351 24.23 25.48 -24.90
CA PHE A 351 23.09 25.73 -24.02
C PHE A 351 22.46 27.09 -24.33
N CYS A 352 21.12 27.16 -24.28
CA CYS A 352 20.42 28.43 -24.17
C CYS A 352 20.47 28.91 -22.72
N ARG A 353 20.43 30.23 -22.47
CA ARG A 353 20.46 30.77 -21.11
C ARG A 353 19.07 30.84 -20.49
N SER A 354 18.07 31.24 -21.28
CA SER A 354 16.68 31.39 -20.86
C SER A 354 15.80 30.24 -21.35
N ILE A 355 14.75 29.94 -20.59
CA ILE A 355 13.78 28.89 -20.95
C ILE A 355 12.99 29.32 -22.19
N GLU A 356 12.58 30.58 -22.25
CA GLU A 356 11.85 31.16 -23.38
C GLU A 356 12.62 31.00 -24.69
N LYS A 357 13.94 31.22 -24.64
CA LYS A 357 14.79 31.02 -25.81
C LYS A 357 14.90 29.55 -26.19
N GLY A 358 15.06 28.65 -25.21
CA GLY A 358 15.06 27.20 -25.46
C GLY A 358 13.77 26.73 -26.13
N VAL A 359 12.61 27.21 -25.66
CA VAL A 359 11.30 26.94 -26.27
C VAL A 359 11.22 27.50 -27.69
N GLN A 360 11.64 28.75 -27.90
CA GLN A 360 11.68 29.37 -29.23
C GLN A 360 12.50 28.54 -30.22
N GLU A 361 13.70 28.11 -29.84
CA GLU A 361 14.58 27.30 -30.70
C GLU A 361 14.04 25.88 -30.94
N CYS A 362 13.26 25.35 -30.00
CA CYS A 362 12.52 24.11 -30.18
C CYS A 362 11.39 24.28 -31.20
N ASP A 363 10.56 25.32 -31.06
CA ASP A 363 9.43 25.58 -31.96
C ASP A 363 9.90 25.86 -33.40
N LEU A 364 11.03 26.57 -33.57
CA LEU A 364 11.65 26.84 -34.87
C LEU A 364 12.04 25.55 -35.63
N SER A 365 12.17 24.42 -34.95
CA SER A 365 12.46 23.14 -35.61
C SER A 365 11.28 22.58 -36.41
N GLY A 366 10.04 23.01 -36.13
CA GLY A 366 8.82 22.51 -36.76
C GLY A 366 8.51 21.03 -36.50
N SER A 367 9.13 20.42 -35.47
CA SER A 367 8.97 19.01 -35.09
C SER A 367 8.78 18.88 -33.58
N ILE A 368 8.36 17.69 -33.12
CA ILE A 368 8.25 17.39 -31.68
C ILE A 368 9.62 17.63 -31.04
N CYS A 369 9.65 18.49 -30.03
CA CYS A 369 10.88 18.93 -29.38
C CYS A 369 10.73 18.91 -27.86
N SER A 370 11.84 18.69 -27.16
CA SER A 370 11.86 18.74 -25.69
C SER A 370 12.92 19.70 -25.19
N VAL A 371 12.54 20.64 -24.34
CA VAL A 371 13.46 21.56 -23.66
C VAL A 371 13.81 20.96 -22.30
N PHE A 372 15.08 20.70 -22.07
CA PHE A 372 15.62 20.24 -20.79
C PHE A 372 16.31 21.40 -20.10
N VAL A 373 16.00 21.60 -18.83
CA VAL A 373 16.43 22.75 -18.06
C VAL A 373 17.25 22.28 -16.87
N ALA A 374 18.49 22.75 -16.78
CA ALA A 374 19.37 22.45 -15.67
C ALA A 374 18.86 23.07 -14.35
N GLU A 375 19.35 22.59 -13.22
CA GLU A 375 19.16 23.22 -11.92
C GLU A 375 19.57 24.70 -11.97
N GLY A 376 18.84 25.54 -11.26
CA GLY A 376 19.00 26.99 -11.36
C GLY A 376 17.72 27.73 -10.97
N SER A 377 17.77 29.07 -10.99
CA SER A 377 16.65 29.92 -10.60
C SER A 377 16.33 30.91 -11.71
N TYR A 378 15.54 30.45 -12.66
CA TYR A 378 15.17 31.16 -13.87
C TYR A 378 14.09 32.19 -13.56
N THR A 379 14.36 33.46 -13.87
CA THR A 379 13.39 34.55 -13.80
C THR A 379 12.95 34.89 -15.23
N PRO A 380 11.75 34.48 -15.67
CA PRO A 380 11.31 34.74 -17.03
C PRO A 380 11.25 36.25 -17.30
N ILE A 381 11.72 36.66 -18.48
CA ILE A 381 11.57 38.05 -18.97
C ILE A 381 10.22 38.24 -19.66
N SER A 382 9.58 37.14 -20.04
CA SER A 382 8.23 37.05 -20.59
C SER A 382 7.62 35.70 -20.21
N GLN A 383 6.31 35.56 -20.36
CA GLN A 383 5.62 34.29 -20.19
C GLN A 383 6.28 33.17 -21.01
N ILE A 384 6.55 32.02 -20.38
CA ILE A 384 7.03 30.83 -21.09
C ILE A 384 5.82 30.25 -21.85
N PHE A 385 5.75 30.51 -23.15
CA PHE A 385 4.62 30.16 -23.99
C PHE A 385 4.83 28.85 -24.74
N LEU A 386 3.95 27.88 -24.51
CA LEU A 386 3.94 26.58 -25.17
C LEU A 386 2.73 26.48 -26.11
N GLY A 387 2.89 26.97 -27.34
CA GLY A 387 1.84 26.97 -28.38
C GLY A 387 1.94 25.83 -29.41
N GLY A 388 3.06 25.13 -29.45
CA GLY A 388 3.37 24.09 -30.43
C GLY A 388 3.24 22.67 -29.87
N THR A 389 4.25 21.84 -30.15
CA THR A 389 4.39 20.46 -29.64
C THR A 389 5.58 20.30 -28.70
N THR A 390 6.09 21.43 -28.18
CA THR A 390 7.28 21.50 -27.33
C THR A 390 6.96 21.10 -25.90
N SER A 391 7.67 20.11 -25.39
CA SER A 391 7.63 19.70 -23.98
C SER A 391 8.76 20.36 -23.19
N LEU A 392 8.58 20.52 -21.89
CA LEU A 392 9.49 21.20 -20.98
C LEU A 392 9.75 20.34 -19.75
N PHE A 393 11.03 20.11 -19.44
CA PHE A 393 11.45 19.25 -18.33
C PHE A 393 12.56 19.92 -17.52
N GLY A 394 12.36 20.05 -16.22
CA GLY A 394 13.37 20.48 -15.24
C GLY A 394 14.06 19.28 -14.59
N GLY A 395 14.98 19.54 -13.67
CA GLY A 395 15.59 18.49 -12.85
C GLY A 395 16.95 18.00 -13.31
N PHE A 396 17.67 18.71 -14.19
CA PHE A 396 18.94 18.23 -14.76
C PHE A 396 20.16 18.86 -14.10
N ALA A 397 21.28 18.14 -14.03
CA ALA A 397 22.54 18.70 -13.55
C ALA A 397 23.11 19.77 -14.52
N PRO A 398 23.84 20.80 -14.03
CA PRO A 398 24.45 21.81 -14.88
C PRO A 398 25.42 21.20 -15.88
N GLY A 399 25.41 21.71 -17.10
CA GLY A 399 26.23 21.16 -18.20
C GLY A 399 25.81 19.79 -18.73
N PHE A 400 24.73 19.18 -18.20
CA PHE A 400 24.13 17.93 -18.69
C PHE A 400 25.15 16.78 -18.86
N PRO A 401 25.89 16.37 -17.80
CA PRO A 401 26.81 15.24 -17.85
C PRO A 401 26.12 13.93 -18.25
N ASP A 402 24.83 13.83 -17.92
CA ASP A 402 23.87 12.87 -18.44
C ASP A 402 22.50 13.56 -18.64
N LEU A 403 21.53 12.82 -19.15
CA LEU A 403 20.16 13.29 -19.39
C LEU A 403 19.17 12.62 -18.44
N ASP A 404 19.60 12.36 -17.22
CA ASP A 404 18.74 11.87 -16.16
C ASP A 404 18.21 13.04 -15.33
N SER A 405 16.88 13.19 -15.31
CA SER A 405 16.23 14.24 -14.51
C SER A 405 15.95 13.68 -13.14
N ASP A 406 16.44 14.38 -12.11
CA ASP A 406 16.09 14.17 -10.72
C ASP A 406 15.78 15.54 -10.08
N PRO A 407 14.51 15.99 -10.11
CA PRO A 407 14.11 17.27 -9.52
C PRO A 407 14.32 17.36 -8.00
N SER A 408 14.57 16.24 -7.32
CA SER A 408 14.86 16.23 -5.87
C SER A 408 16.32 16.59 -5.59
N ILE A 409 17.24 16.17 -6.46
CA ILE A 409 18.68 16.45 -6.35
C ILE A 409 19.05 17.74 -7.09
N HIS A 410 18.44 17.98 -8.25
CA HIS A 410 18.75 19.06 -9.18
C HIS A 410 17.56 20.01 -9.39
N PRO A 411 17.14 20.78 -8.36
CA PRO A 411 15.93 21.58 -8.43
C PRO A 411 16.02 22.69 -9.50
N THR A 412 15.07 22.68 -10.45
CA THR A 412 14.90 23.77 -11.42
C THR A 412 13.77 24.69 -10.96
N ARG A 413 14.11 25.93 -10.62
CA ARG A 413 13.17 26.91 -10.08
C ARG A 413 12.81 27.98 -11.11
N ILE A 414 11.52 28.24 -11.28
CA ILE A 414 10.98 29.36 -12.06
C ILE A 414 10.41 30.40 -11.10
N VAL A 415 10.80 31.66 -11.26
CA VAL A 415 10.42 32.77 -10.38
C VAL A 415 9.68 33.82 -11.18
N ASP A 416 8.37 33.91 -10.99
CA ASP A 416 7.55 34.97 -11.57
C ASP A 416 7.48 36.15 -10.60
N ASP A 417 8.47 37.05 -10.59
CA ASP A 417 8.47 38.27 -9.76
C ASP A 417 8.62 39.57 -10.57
N THR A 418 8.97 39.48 -11.84
CA THR A 418 9.21 40.61 -12.76
C THR A 418 8.03 40.94 -13.68
N LEU A 419 7.04 40.05 -13.83
CA LEU A 419 5.88 40.28 -14.69
C LEU A 419 4.92 41.28 -14.03
N SER A 420 5.06 42.57 -14.33
CA SER A 420 4.31 43.65 -13.67
C SER A 420 3.09 44.17 -14.44
N SER A 421 2.78 43.62 -15.62
CA SER A 421 1.68 44.08 -16.50
C SER A 421 0.50 43.10 -16.63
N CYS A 422 0.47 42.06 -15.80
CA CYS A 422 -0.56 41.02 -15.78
C CYS A 422 -1.35 41.05 -14.45
N GLY A 423 -2.30 40.13 -14.31
CA GLY A 423 -2.95 39.82 -13.02
C GLY A 423 -4.04 40.78 -12.60
N THR A 424 -4.63 41.53 -13.54
CA THR A 424 -5.65 42.56 -13.28
C THR A 424 -7.09 42.05 -13.41
N SER A 425 -7.30 40.91 -14.07
CA SER A 425 -8.63 40.33 -14.34
C SER A 425 -8.53 38.84 -14.61
N PHE A 426 -9.67 38.15 -14.61
CA PHE A 426 -9.75 36.73 -14.97
C PHE A 426 -9.26 36.43 -16.39
N SER A 427 -9.40 37.38 -17.32
CA SER A 427 -8.88 37.25 -18.69
C SER A 427 -7.38 37.55 -18.83
N ASN A 428 -6.72 37.99 -17.76
CA ASN A 428 -5.33 38.44 -17.76
C ASN A 428 -4.62 37.95 -16.50
N PHE A 429 -4.43 36.63 -16.36
CA PHE A 429 -3.66 36.05 -15.26
C PHE A 429 -2.16 36.35 -15.42
N CYS A 430 -1.48 36.61 -14.32
CA CYS A 430 -0.04 36.41 -14.26
C CYS A 430 0.24 34.92 -14.18
N ASN A 431 0.90 34.37 -15.20
CA ASN A 431 1.31 32.98 -15.20
C ASN A 431 2.75 32.83 -15.68
N ALA A 432 3.49 31.92 -15.05
CA ALA A 432 4.88 31.64 -15.42
C ALA A 432 4.94 30.85 -16.73
N ILE A 433 4.04 29.86 -16.87
CA ILE A 433 3.90 29.02 -18.06
C ILE A 433 2.47 29.09 -18.58
N LEU A 434 2.32 29.40 -19.86
CA LEU A 434 1.06 29.31 -20.60
C LEU A 434 1.14 28.21 -21.65
N ILE A 435 0.24 27.24 -21.54
CA ILE A 435 0.01 26.20 -22.54
C ILE A 435 -1.25 26.58 -23.32
N SER A 436 -1.11 26.77 -24.63
CA SER A 436 -2.23 27.10 -25.51
C SER A 436 -1.97 26.50 -26.88
N THR A 437 -2.29 25.21 -27.03
CA THR A 437 -1.99 24.45 -28.24
C THR A 437 -3.18 23.64 -28.73
N THR A 438 -3.35 23.62 -30.05
CA THR A 438 -4.24 22.68 -30.76
C THR A 438 -3.43 21.81 -31.73
N SER A 439 -2.12 21.72 -31.52
CA SER A 439 -1.17 21.09 -32.45
C SER A 439 -0.97 19.59 -32.20
N LEU A 440 -1.56 19.03 -31.13
CA LEU A 440 -1.41 17.62 -30.75
C LEU A 440 -2.33 16.72 -31.58
N SER A 441 -2.02 16.63 -32.87
CA SER A 441 -2.85 15.99 -33.90
C SER A 441 -2.80 14.46 -33.95
N SER A 442 -2.10 13.80 -33.01
CA SER A 442 -2.03 12.33 -32.91
C SER A 442 -2.14 11.88 -31.45
N PRO A 443 -2.76 10.72 -31.15
CA PRO A 443 -2.79 10.14 -29.80
C PRO A 443 -1.42 9.85 -29.18
N THR A 444 -0.36 9.81 -29.99
CA THR A 444 1.02 9.56 -29.55
C THR A 444 1.83 10.83 -29.30
N THR A 445 1.29 12.01 -29.65
CA THR A 445 1.99 13.30 -29.53
C THR A 445 1.52 14.04 -28.30
N ASN A 446 2.31 13.99 -27.23
CA ASN A 446 1.99 14.66 -25.98
C ASN A 446 2.85 15.89 -25.77
N LEU A 447 2.30 16.85 -25.03
CA LEU A 447 3.04 17.98 -24.49
C LEU A 447 3.17 17.78 -22.98
N SER A 448 4.40 17.75 -22.46
CA SER A 448 4.64 17.56 -21.03
C SER A 448 5.31 18.78 -20.40
N VAL A 449 4.89 19.15 -19.19
CA VAL A 449 5.59 20.09 -18.31
C VAL A 449 5.89 19.39 -16.99
N SER A 450 7.17 19.18 -16.68
CA SER A 450 7.53 18.37 -15.52
C SER A 450 8.82 18.77 -14.81
N GLY A 451 8.86 18.58 -13.49
CA GLY A 451 10.07 18.70 -12.68
C GLY A 451 10.43 20.13 -12.28
N PHE A 452 9.47 21.07 -12.28
CA PHE A 452 9.72 22.47 -11.92
C PHE A 452 9.24 22.81 -10.51
N GLN A 453 10.00 23.68 -9.85
CA GLN A 453 9.53 24.45 -8.69
C GLN A 453 9.12 25.85 -9.17
N ILE A 454 7.84 26.18 -9.13
CA ILE A 454 7.33 27.44 -9.66
C ILE A 454 6.87 28.32 -8.50
N GLN A 455 7.53 29.47 -8.33
CA GLN A 455 7.02 30.55 -7.50
C GLN A 455 6.10 31.42 -8.34
N MET A 456 4.83 31.48 -7.95
CA MET A 456 3.81 32.30 -8.61
C MET A 456 4.07 33.81 -8.41
N ASN A 457 3.45 34.62 -9.27
CA ASN A 457 3.45 36.07 -9.14
C ASN A 457 2.98 36.55 -7.76
N LEU A 458 3.83 37.34 -7.10
CA LEU A 458 3.59 37.78 -5.73
C LEU A 458 2.60 38.94 -5.63
N ILE A 459 2.43 39.70 -6.72
CA ILE A 459 1.73 40.99 -6.73
C ILE A 459 0.35 40.86 -7.38
N GLY A 460 0.23 40.08 -8.46
CA GLY A 460 -1.00 39.91 -9.22
C GLY A 460 -2.20 39.49 -8.36
N ASP A 461 -3.35 40.10 -8.63
CA ASP A 461 -4.63 39.72 -8.03
C ASP A 461 -5.13 38.40 -8.63
N TYR A 462 -4.86 38.22 -9.92
CA TYR A 462 -5.07 36.99 -10.67
C TYR A 462 -3.71 36.37 -11.01
N SER A 463 -3.34 35.30 -10.32
CA SER A 463 -2.05 34.65 -10.54
C SER A 463 -2.18 33.12 -10.54
N THR A 464 -1.41 32.48 -11.41
CA THR A 464 -1.22 31.03 -11.45
C THR A 464 0.21 30.65 -11.79
N GLY A 465 0.65 29.44 -11.42
CA GLY A 465 1.96 28.95 -11.86
C GLY A 465 1.90 28.51 -13.31
N ILE A 466 0.93 27.64 -13.61
CA ILE A 466 0.67 27.12 -14.96
C ILE A 466 -0.77 27.43 -15.33
N GLN A 467 -0.98 27.86 -16.58
CA GLN A 467 -2.30 27.97 -17.18
C GLN A 467 -2.36 27.12 -18.45
N VAL A 468 -3.42 26.32 -18.60
CA VAL A 468 -3.81 25.69 -19.86
C VAL A 468 -5.03 26.43 -20.39
N LEU A 469 -4.96 26.96 -21.60
CA LEU A 469 -5.99 27.81 -22.18
C LEU A 469 -6.30 27.37 -23.61
N ASP A 470 -7.59 27.37 -23.97
CA ASP A 470 -8.09 27.18 -25.34
C ASP A 470 -7.51 25.96 -26.09
N SER A 471 -7.19 24.89 -25.36
CA SER A 471 -6.48 23.71 -25.89
C SER A 471 -7.45 22.54 -26.12
N ARG A 472 -8.58 22.80 -26.80
CA ARG A 472 -9.62 21.79 -27.09
C ARG A 472 -9.30 20.90 -28.28
N ASN A 473 -9.91 19.72 -28.31
CA ASN A 473 -9.89 18.75 -29.41
C ASN A 473 -8.51 18.18 -29.76
N ASN A 474 -7.52 18.31 -28.87
CA ASN A 474 -6.22 17.67 -29.03
C ASN A 474 -6.39 16.14 -28.98
N LEU A 475 -5.89 15.42 -29.99
CA LEU A 475 -5.92 13.95 -29.98
C LEU A 475 -4.88 13.39 -29.01
N GLY A 476 -3.74 14.06 -28.89
CA GLY A 476 -2.72 13.80 -27.86
C GLY A 476 -3.01 14.54 -26.56
N GLN A 477 -2.22 14.23 -25.52
CA GLN A 477 -2.46 14.69 -24.15
C GLN A 477 -1.52 15.85 -23.75
N ILE A 478 -2.04 16.76 -22.94
CA ILE A 478 -1.24 17.71 -22.17
C ILE A 478 -1.00 17.07 -20.79
N ILE A 479 0.25 16.89 -20.40
CA ILE A 479 0.64 16.24 -19.15
C ILE A 479 1.41 17.22 -18.27
N ILE A 480 0.87 17.51 -17.10
CA ILE A 480 1.51 18.34 -16.08
C ILE A 480 1.87 17.39 -14.94
N SER A 481 3.16 17.18 -14.67
CA SER A 481 3.55 16.21 -13.65
C SER A 481 4.80 16.56 -12.86
N LYS A 482 4.87 16.14 -11.59
CA LYS A 482 6.07 16.34 -10.75
C LYS A 482 6.50 17.81 -10.60
N ASN A 483 5.55 18.74 -10.70
CA ASN A 483 5.81 20.15 -10.44
C ASN A 483 5.40 20.50 -9.01
N MET A 484 6.13 21.41 -8.39
CA MET A 484 5.76 22.04 -7.13
C MET A 484 5.47 23.51 -7.39
N ILE A 485 4.22 23.93 -7.22
CA ILE A 485 3.78 25.31 -7.47
C ILE A 485 3.38 25.94 -6.16
N PHE A 486 4.00 27.07 -5.85
CA PHE A 486 3.82 27.77 -4.58
C PHE A 486 3.27 29.17 -4.82
N GLY A 487 2.03 29.38 -4.39
CA GLY A 487 1.46 30.70 -4.24
C GLY A 487 2.05 31.48 -3.07
N ASN A 488 1.93 32.81 -3.13
CA ASN A 488 2.43 33.70 -2.08
C ASN A 488 1.54 33.66 -0.82
N GLU A 489 2.15 33.70 0.36
CA GLU A 489 1.46 33.85 1.64
C GLU A 489 1.50 35.33 2.08
N THR A 490 0.37 36.03 1.93
CA THR A 490 0.22 37.43 2.34
C THR A 490 -0.98 37.63 3.26
N ASN A 491 -0.88 38.61 4.15
CA ASN A 491 -1.98 39.10 5.01
C ASN A 491 -2.83 40.20 4.34
N SER A 492 -2.64 40.42 3.02
CA SER A 492 -3.41 41.40 2.27
C SER A 492 -4.84 40.90 2.05
N ASN A 493 -5.82 41.79 1.95
CA ASN A 493 -7.19 41.43 1.56
C ASN A 493 -7.55 42.16 0.27
N GLY A 494 -8.13 41.44 -0.69
CA GLY A 494 -8.56 42.01 -1.96
C GLY A 494 -9.30 40.99 -2.81
N PHE A 495 -9.94 41.45 -3.88
CA PHE A 495 -10.57 40.57 -4.86
C PHE A 495 -9.53 39.95 -5.78
N GLY A 496 -9.69 38.67 -6.14
CA GLY A 496 -8.81 38.00 -7.09
C GLY A 496 -8.79 36.48 -6.91
N ILE A 497 -8.01 35.81 -7.75
CA ILE A 497 -7.84 34.35 -7.72
C ILE A 497 -6.35 34.04 -7.75
N ARG A 498 -5.88 33.30 -6.76
CA ARG A 498 -4.52 32.76 -6.73
C ARG A 498 -4.60 31.24 -6.76
N ALA A 499 -4.43 30.68 -7.94
CA ALA A 499 -4.54 29.24 -8.17
C ALA A 499 -3.16 28.63 -8.47
N GLY A 500 -2.82 27.44 -7.99
CA GLY A 500 -1.57 26.78 -8.42
C GLY A 500 -1.60 26.43 -9.91
N LEU A 501 -2.73 25.90 -10.37
CA LEU A 501 -3.00 25.53 -11.75
C LEU A 501 -4.38 26.02 -12.18
N ILE A 502 -4.50 26.48 -13.42
CA ILE A 502 -5.78 26.78 -14.05
C ILE A 502 -5.86 26.05 -15.40
N ILE A 503 -6.99 25.40 -15.65
CA ILE A 503 -7.33 24.80 -16.93
C ILE A 503 -8.64 25.44 -17.41
N ASN A 504 -8.54 26.26 -18.44
CA ASN A 504 -9.65 26.99 -19.06
C ASN A 504 -9.92 26.44 -20.45
N GLN A 505 -11.19 26.15 -20.75
CA GLN A 505 -11.65 25.81 -22.10
C GLN A 505 -10.73 24.81 -22.81
N SER A 506 -10.32 23.75 -22.11
CA SER A 506 -9.33 22.78 -22.58
C SER A 506 -9.79 21.35 -22.29
N ASP A 507 -9.31 20.39 -23.06
CA ASP A 507 -9.68 18.97 -22.97
C ASP A 507 -8.43 18.08 -22.98
N ASN A 508 -8.56 16.82 -22.54
CA ASN A 508 -7.48 15.81 -22.59
C ASN A 508 -6.21 16.18 -21.80
N VAL A 509 -6.38 16.75 -20.60
CA VAL A 509 -5.27 17.17 -19.71
C VAL A 509 -5.12 16.18 -18.56
N ILE A 510 -3.90 15.70 -18.34
CA ILE A 510 -3.53 14.89 -17.18
C ILE A 510 -2.65 15.72 -16.26
N VAL A 511 -3.04 15.80 -15.00
CA VAL A 511 -2.31 16.46 -13.92
C VAL A 511 -2.00 15.39 -12.89
N THR A 512 -0.73 15.03 -12.73
CA THR A 512 -0.35 13.94 -11.82
C THR A 512 0.95 14.15 -11.08
N GLU A 513 1.04 13.70 -9.83
CA GLU A 513 2.26 13.79 -9.02
C GLU A 513 2.74 15.23 -8.79
N ASN A 514 1.83 16.22 -8.83
CA ASN A 514 2.17 17.62 -8.55
C ASN A 514 1.83 18.00 -7.10
N TRP A 515 2.53 19.01 -6.58
CA TRP A 515 2.09 19.77 -5.42
C TRP A 515 1.62 21.15 -5.88
N LEU A 516 0.32 21.39 -5.87
CA LEU A 516 -0.30 22.62 -6.35
C LEU A 516 -0.89 23.39 -5.18
N ARG A 517 -0.27 24.52 -4.85
CA ARG A 517 -0.70 25.36 -3.74
C ARG A 517 -1.10 26.73 -4.25
N GLY A 518 -2.34 27.11 -3.99
CA GLY A 518 -2.82 28.47 -4.20
C GLY A 518 -2.06 29.51 -3.37
N GLY A 519 -2.32 30.79 -3.61
CA GLY A 519 -1.76 31.87 -2.79
C GLY A 519 -2.80 32.44 -1.83
N SER A 520 -2.37 33.05 -0.72
CA SER A 520 -3.28 33.78 0.16
C SER A 520 -3.36 35.27 -0.19
N GLY A 521 -4.35 35.92 0.41
CA GLY A 521 -4.53 37.37 0.42
C GLY A 521 -5.37 37.94 -0.73
N ARG A 522 -6.10 37.06 -1.40
CA ARG A 522 -7.16 37.37 -2.36
C ARG A 522 -8.41 36.57 -2.02
N SER A 523 -9.54 36.94 -2.63
CA SER A 523 -10.84 36.33 -2.34
C SER A 523 -10.90 34.84 -2.66
N HIS A 524 -10.05 34.31 -3.53
CA HIS A 524 -9.98 32.89 -3.81
C HIS A 524 -8.55 32.35 -3.78
N SER A 525 -8.35 31.27 -3.03
CA SER A 525 -7.07 30.57 -2.90
C SER A 525 -7.25 29.11 -3.27
N ILE A 526 -6.66 28.68 -4.40
CA ILE A 526 -7.07 27.44 -5.06
C ILE A 526 -5.86 26.56 -5.38
N GLY A 527 -5.91 25.27 -5.11
CA GLY A 527 -4.90 24.32 -5.59
C GLY A 527 -4.95 24.20 -7.12
N ALA A 528 -6.07 23.69 -7.64
CA ALA A 528 -6.36 23.59 -9.07
C ALA A 528 -7.77 24.11 -9.41
N MET A 529 -7.88 24.91 -10.46
CA MET A 529 -9.14 25.44 -10.99
C MET A 529 -9.43 24.88 -12.38
N LEU A 530 -10.63 24.34 -12.58
CA LEU A 530 -11.13 23.85 -13.86
C LEU A 530 -12.30 24.74 -14.31
N GLU A 531 -12.16 25.41 -15.45
CA GLU A 531 -13.19 26.30 -16.01
C GLU A 531 -13.51 25.92 -17.46
N GLY A 532 -14.80 25.73 -17.73
CA GLY A 532 -15.35 25.16 -18.96
C GLY A 532 -14.64 23.90 -19.51
N SER A 533 -13.89 23.14 -18.72
CA SER A 533 -12.91 22.17 -19.26
C SER A 533 -13.35 20.70 -19.17
N GLY A 534 -12.89 19.89 -20.11
CA GLY A 534 -13.12 18.45 -20.18
C GLY A 534 -14.37 18.05 -20.97
N SER A 535 -14.31 16.86 -21.56
CA SER A 535 -15.46 16.19 -22.17
C SER A 535 -15.46 14.69 -21.83
N ALA A 536 -16.57 13.99 -22.06
CA ALA A 536 -16.66 12.54 -21.82
C ALA A 536 -15.59 11.72 -22.56
N ALA A 537 -15.23 12.14 -23.78
CA ALA A 537 -14.21 11.48 -24.59
C ALA A 537 -12.78 11.87 -24.21
N GLN A 538 -12.60 13.09 -23.67
CA GLN A 538 -11.31 13.71 -23.40
C GLN A 538 -11.33 14.41 -22.03
N PRO A 539 -11.36 13.62 -20.93
CA PRO A 539 -11.52 14.19 -19.61
C PRO A 539 -10.26 14.91 -19.13
N ILE A 540 -10.44 15.80 -18.15
CA ILE A 540 -9.40 16.29 -17.26
C ILE A 540 -9.19 15.27 -16.16
N ILE A 541 -7.94 14.85 -15.95
CA ILE A 541 -7.58 13.88 -14.92
C ILE A 541 -6.69 14.57 -13.90
N LEU A 542 -7.15 14.64 -12.66
CA LEU A 542 -6.33 15.03 -11.51
C LEU A 542 -6.06 13.77 -10.69
N SER A 543 -4.84 13.24 -10.74
CA SER A 543 -4.49 12.01 -10.04
C SER A 543 -3.16 12.05 -9.30
N ARG A 544 -3.09 11.56 -8.05
CA ARG A 544 -1.85 11.54 -7.25
C ARG A 544 -1.22 12.92 -7.01
N ASN A 545 -2.05 13.96 -6.85
CA ASN A 545 -1.56 15.30 -6.54
C ASN A 545 -1.77 15.66 -5.07
N ILE A 546 -0.96 16.58 -4.57
CA ILE A 546 -1.24 17.35 -3.36
C ILE A 546 -1.85 18.67 -3.80
N LEU A 547 -3.11 18.92 -3.44
CA LEU A 547 -3.90 20.07 -3.92
C LEU A 547 -4.34 20.92 -2.74
N ASP A 548 -3.80 22.12 -2.59
CA ASP A 548 -3.99 22.96 -1.42
C ASP A 548 -4.54 24.34 -1.77
N GLY A 549 -5.70 24.67 -1.19
CA GLY A 549 -6.05 26.07 -0.94
C GLY A 549 -5.28 26.59 0.27
N LEU A 550 -4.96 27.89 0.33
CA LEU A 550 -4.36 28.51 1.50
C LEU A 550 -5.40 29.28 2.30
N VAL A 551 -5.32 30.61 2.30
CA VAL A 551 -6.16 31.47 3.15
C VAL A 551 -6.93 32.44 2.27
N SER A 552 -8.26 32.40 2.42
CA SER A 552 -9.17 33.45 1.95
C SER A 552 -10.04 33.91 3.10
N ILE A 553 -9.95 35.18 3.47
CA ILE A 553 -10.75 35.79 4.55
C ILE A 553 -11.79 36.79 4.04
N GLU A 554 -12.02 36.82 2.72
CA GLU A 554 -13.09 37.62 2.13
C GLU A 554 -14.45 36.93 2.40
N PRO A 555 -15.48 37.62 2.91
CA PRO A 555 -16.79 37.02 3.20
C PRO A 555 -17.44 36.26 2.04
N ALA A 556 -17.27 36.76 0.81
CA ALA A 556 -17.77 36.15 -0.41
C ALA A 556 -16.76 35.21 -1.09
N GLY A 557 -15.58 35.05 -0.49
CA GLY A 557 -14.48 34.25 -1.01
C GLY A 557 -14.36 32.89 -0.33
N PHE A 558 -13.45 32.06 -0.84
CA PHE A 558 -13.15 30.75 -0.25
C PHE A 558 -11.74 30.27 -0.55
N SER A 559 -11.28 29.30 0.24
CA SER A 559 -10.08 28.52 -0.01
C SER A 559 -10.48 27.10 -0.39
N ALA A 560 -9.90 26.55 -1.47
CA ALA A 560 -10.21 25.20 -1.91
C ALA A 560 -9.01 24.47 -2.50
N GLY A 561 -8.95 23.15 -2.29
CA GLY A 561 -7.96 22.33 -3.00
C GLY A 561 -8.30 22.22 -4.49
N VAL A 562 -9.57 22.03 -4.81
CA VAL A 562 -10.07 21.99 -6.20
C VAL A 562 -11.32 22.85 -6.35
N TRP A 563 -11.34 23.69 -7.38
CA TRP A 563 -12.52 24.44 -7.79
C TRP A 563 -12.90 24.09 -9.23
N ILE A 564 -14.16 23.71 -9.41
CA ILE A 564 -14.76 23.39 -10.70
C ILE A 564 -15.85 24.42 -11.00
N GLU A 565 -15.70 25.09 -12.14
CA GLU A 565 -16.59 26.13 -12.65
C GLU A 565 -16.92 25.83 -14.12
N THR A 566 -17.87 24.93 -14.41
CA THR A 566 -18.16 24.49 -15.80
C THR A 566 -19.61 24.08 -16.02
N GLY A 567 -20.15 24.30 -17.24
CA GLY A 567 -21.39 23.69 -17.73
C GLY A 567 -21.14 22.42 -18.56
N ILE A 568 -22.02 21.42 -18.44
CA ILE A 568 -21.96 20.07 -19.04
C ILE A 568 -20.75 19.25 -18.60
N PHE A 569 -20.69 18.99 -17.29
CA PHE A 569 -19.69 18.12 -16.70
C PHE A 569 -19.97 16.65 -17.04
N GLU A 570 -19.20 16.06 -17.97
CA GLU A 570 -19.00 14.61 -18.10
C GLU A 570 -17.50 14.24 -18.08
N GLY A 571 -16.63 15.22 -17.81
CA GLY A 571 -15.24 15.21 -18.26
C GLY A 571 -14.17 15.51 -17.21
N ALA A 572 -14.38 15.30 -15.91
CA ALA A 572 -13.26 15.25 -14.96
C ALA A 572 -13.25 14.02 -14.06
N ILE A 573 -12.04 13.53 -13.79
CA ILE A 573 -11.74 12.39 -12.93
C ILE A 573 -10.76 12.88 -11.86
N ILE A 574 -11.19 12.89 -10.61
CA ILE A 574 -10.38 13.29 -9.46
C ILE A 574 -10.14 12.04 -8.63
N SER A 575 -8.93 11.50 -8.69
CA SER A 575 -8.64 10.21 -8.07
C SER A 575 -7.30 10.17 -7.34
N GLU A 576 -7.22 9.52 -6.19
CA GLU A 576 -5.93 9.29 -5.52
C GLU A 576 -5.21 10.59 -5.12
N ASN A 577 -5.92 11.68 -4.81
CA ASN A 577 -5.29 12.95 -4.42
C ASN A 577 -5.32 13.14 -2.90
N LYS A 578 -4.33 13.89 -2.41
CA LYS A 578 -4.31 14.46 -1.07
C LYS A 578 -4.77 15.93 -1.15
N ILE A 579 -5.92 16.26 -0.58
CA ILE A 579 -6.55 17.58 -0.75
C ILE A 579 -6.55 18.35 0.57
N ASN A 580 -5.97 19.56 0.55
CA ASN A 580 -5.72 20.45 1.70
C ASN A 580 -4.80 19.85 2.78
N ALA A 581 -3.83 19.03 2.36
CA ALA A 581 -2.81 18.45 3.23
C ALA A 581 -1.95 19.52 3.94
N TYR A 582 -1.58 20.58 3.23
CA TYR A 582 -0.78 21.66 3.81
C TYR A 582 -1.57 22.48 4.84
N GLN A 583 -2.85 22.74 4.60
CA GLN A 583 -3.74 23.37 5.61
C GLN A 583 -3.94 22.46 6.82
N TYR A 584 -4.01 21.14 6.62
CA TYR A 584 -4.05 20.20 7.73
C TYR A 584 -2.79 20.37 8.58
N LEU A 585 -1.58 20.32 8.01
CA LEU A 585 -0.32 20.49 8.76
C LEU A 585 -0.22 21.83 9.49
N ASN A 586 -0.79 22.89 8.90
CA ASN A 586 -0.68 24.26 9.41
C ASN A 586 -2.06 24.78 9.85
N PRO A 587 -2.56 24.38 11.04
CA PRO A 587 -3.91 24.72 11.51
C PRO A 587 -4.14 26.22 11.76
N SER A 588 -3.07 27.04 11.75
CA SER A 588 -3.16 28.51 11.81
C SER A 588 -3.65 29.13 10.50
N LEU A 589 -3.63 28.39 9.39
CA LEU A 589 -4.16 28.84 8.11
C LEU A 589 -5.68 28.72 8.13
N VAL A 590 -6.36 29.81 8.49
CA VAL A 590 -7.82 29.87 8.65
C VAL A 590 -8.42 30.72 7.54
N SER A 591 -9.43 30.19 6.88
CA SER A 591 -10.24 30.90 5.87
C SER A 591 -11.64 31.21 6.40
N GLU A 592 -12.32 32.15 5.78
CA GLU A 592 -13.74 32.40 6.05
C GLU A 592 -14.59 31.21 5.60
N ASN A 593 -14.37 30.76 4.35
CA ASN A 593 -14.93 29.54 3.80
C ASN A 593 -13.79 28.65 3.30
N SER A 594 -13.86 27.35 3.61
CA SER A 594 -12.84 26.38 3.25
C SER A 594 -13.48 25.10 2.72
N TYR A 595 -12.97 24.62 1.59
CA TYR A 595 -13.51 23.47 0.89
C TYR A 595 -12.40 22.51 0.47
N GLY A 596 -12.67 21.20 0.49
CA GLY A 596 -11.83 20.25 -0.24
C GLY A 596 -11.99 20.46 -1.74
N ILE A 597 -13.21 20.21 -2.22
CA ILE A 597 -13.64 20.37 -3.60
C ILE A 597 -14.90 21.23 -3.63
N ILE A 598 -14.95 22.21 -4.52
CA ILE A 598 -16.13 23.07 -4.71
C ILE A 598 -16.58 23.13 -6.17
N PHE A 599 -17.90 23.10 -6.34
CA PHE A 599 -18.61 23.33 -7.60
C PHE A 599 -19.52 24.55 -7.46
N THR A 600 -19.30 25.60 -8.25
CA THR A 600 -20.03 26.88 -8.15
C THR A 600 -21.10 27.10 -9.23
N ASP A 601 -21.14 26.29 -10.28
CA ASP A 601 -22.16 26.35 -11.34
C ASP A 601 -23.00 25.06 -11.38
N ALA A 602 -24.07 25.03 -12.19
CA ALA A 602 -24.89 23.85 -12.41
C ALA A 602 -24.04 22.69 -12.95
N VAL A 603 -23.81 21.69 -12.10
CA VAL A 603 -23.02 20.50 -12.43
C VAL A 603 -23.90 19.52 -13.20
N ASP A 604 -23.31 18.70 -14.08
CA ASP A 604 -24.03 17.65 -14.80
C ASP A 604 -23.56 16.21 -14.45
N SER A 605 -22.36 16.02 -13.87
CA SER A 605 -21.92 14.76 -13.22
C SER A 605 -20.60 14.94 -12.43
N SER A 606 -20.08 13.93 -11.71
CA SER A 606 -18.69 13.96 -11.17
C SER A 606 -18.11 12.57 -10.94
N ASN A 607 -16.79 12.37 -11.11
CA ASN A 607 -16.08 11.14 -10.71
C ASN A 607 -14.98 11.49 -9.70
N ILE A 608 -15.24 11.24 -8.41
CA ILE A 608 -14.35 11.56 -7.29
C ILE A 608 -14.08 10.26 -6.51
N ILE A 609 -12.87 9.71 -6.64
CA ILE A 609 -12.60 8.31 -6.29
C ILE A 609 -11.33 8.22 -5.44
N ASN A 610 -11.35 7.52 -4.30
CA ASN A 610 -10.14 7.22 -3.53
C ASN A 610 -9.30 8.46 -3.13
N ASN A 611 -9.91 9.59 -2.77
CA ASN A 611 -9.17 10.78 -2.33
C ASN A 611 -9.15 10.88 -0.79
N ASP A 612 -8.07 11.44 -0.25
CA ASP A 612 -8.03 11.96 1.12
C ASP A 612 -8.35 13.45 1.09
N ILE A 613 -9.49 13.83 1.68
CA ILE A 613 -10.06 15.18 1.58
C ILE A 613 -10.17 15.81 2.96
N TYR A 614 -9.27 16.75 3.24
CA TYR A 614 -9.39 17.62 4.39
C TYR A 614 -10.33 18.79 4.09
N ILE A 615 -11.34 18.98 4.95
CA ILE A 615 -12.37 20.02 4.80
C ILE A 615 -11.83 21.46 4.99
N GLY A 616 -10.54 21.59 5.35
CA GLY A 616 -9.87 22.85 5.62
C GLY A 616 -10.22 23.45 6.98
N ASN A 617 -9.78 24.69 7.23
CA ASN A 617 -9.99 25.38 8.50
C ASN A 617 -10.86 26.62 8.27
N SER A 618 -12.11 26.62 8.78
CA SER A 618 -12.93 27.82 8.87
C SER A 618 -13.30 28.17 10.30
N THR A 619 -13.26 29.47 10.63
CA THR A 619 -13.77 30.01 11.89
C THR A 619 -15.23 30.45 11.82
N ASN A 620 -15.84 30.50 10.63
CA ASN A 620 -17.24 30.83 10.51
C ASN A 620 -18.07 29.67 11.08
N SER A 621 -18.96 29.95 12.04
CA SER A 621 -19.73 28.92 12.73
C SER A 621 -20.90 28.36 11.91
N SER A 622 -21.18 28.94 10.73
CA SER A 622 -22.29 28.51 9.89
C SER A 622 -21.99 27.14 9.27
N ILE A 623 -22.98 26.24 9.29
CA ILE A 623 -22.85 24.92 8.70
C ILE A 623 -22.42 25.02 7.23
N GLY A 624 -21.41 24.25 6.86
CA GLY A 624 -20.94 24.18 5.47
C GLY A 624 -19.97 25.26 5.04
N THR A 625 -19.47 26.08 5.96
CA THR A 625 -18.32 26.96 5.72
C THR A 625 -16.99 26.23 5.81
N SER A 626 -17.00 25.00 6.33
CA SER A 626 -15.92 24.02 6.20
C SER A 626 -16.50 22.72 5.67
N ALA A 627 -16.29 22.41 4.38
CA ALA A 627 -16.88 21.23 3.77
C ALA A 627 -15.88 20.40 2.95
N GLY A 628 -16.06 19.09 2.93
CA GLY A 628 -15.25 18.21 2.08
C GLY A 628 -15.53 18.45 0.60
N ILE A 629 -16.80 18.27 0.21
CA ILE A 629 -17.27 18.53 -1.15
C ILE A 629 -18.51 19.43 -1.07
N PHE A 630 -18.46 20.58 -1.73
CA PHE A 630 -19.57 21.54 -1.79
C PHE A 630 -20.07 21.67 -3.23
N THR A 631 -21.37 21.49 -3.43
CA THR A 631 -22.02 21.73 -4.72
C THR A 631 -23.12 22.78 -4.59
N GLN A 632 -22.97 23.90 -5.31
CA GLN A 632 -23.89 25.04 -5.21
C GLN A 632 -25.25 24.76 -5.87
N ALA A 633 -25.26 24.12 -7.04
CA ALA A 633 -26.46 23.67 -7.75
C ALA A 633 -26.33 22.17 -8.06
N GLY A 634 -27.00 21.33 -7.26
CA GLY A 634 -26.84 19.87 -7.26
C GLY A 634 -27.70 19.12 -8.29
N PHE A 635 -27.70 19.55 -9.55
CA PHE A 635 -28.23 18.72 -10.64
C PHE A 635 -27.11 17.78 -11.14
N GLY A 636 -27.43 16.66 -11.80
CA GLY A 636 -26.44 15.73 -12.34
C GLY A 636 -26.17 14.44 -11.55
N ILE A 637 -25.35 13.57 -12.16
CA ILE A 637 -25.03 12.21 -11.68
C ILE A 637 -23.65 12.17 -11.02
N HIS A 638 -23.61 11.98 -9.70
CA HIS A 638 -22.35 11.98 -8.96
C HIS A 638 -21.87 10.56 -8.65
N LYS A 639 -20.60 10.27 -8.94
CA LYS A 639 -19.88 9.07 -8.50
C LYS A 639 -18.80 9.50 -7.51
N ILE A 640 -19.11 9.40 -6.23
CA ILE A 640 -18.23 9.77 -5.12
C ILE A 640 -17.96 8.48 -4.35
N LEU A 641 -16.78 7.90 -4.55
CA LEU A 641 -16.49 6.53 -4.16
C LEU A 641 -15.23 6.44 -3.32
N ASN A 642 -15.28 5.70 -2.22
CA ASN A 642 -14.10 5.31 -1.44
C ASN A 642 -13.22 6.50 -0.98
N ASN A 643 -13.80 7.67 -0.76
CA ASN A 643 -13.06 8.83 -0.27
C ASN A 643 -13.00 8.85 1.26
N GLN A 644 -11.89 9.35 1.77
CA GLN A 644 -11.68 9.64 3.19
C GLN A 644 -11.89 11.14 3.41
N ILE A 645 -13.02 11.54 3.99
CA ILE A 645 -13.39 12.95 4.17
C ILE A 645 -13.41 13.27 5.66
N PHE A 646 -12.58 14.22 6.09
CA PHE A 646 -12.33 14.41 7.53
C PHE A 646 -11.98 15.83 7.93
N SER A 647 -12.21 16.07 9.22
CA SER A 647 -11.80 17.26 9.98
C SER A 647 -10.74 16.87 11.02
N ARG A 648 -10.00 17.85 11.57
CA ARG A 648 -9.13 17.62 12.73
C ARG A 648 -9.95 17.40 14.00
N ASN A 649 -11.03 18.16 14.14
CA ASN A 649 -11.95 18.13 15.27
C ASN A 649 -13.38 18.30 14.76
N LEU A 650 -14.32 17.62 15.40
CA LEU A 650 -15.74 17.75 15.09
C LEU A 650 -16.25 19.13 15.55
N ALA A 651 -16.39 20.05 14.60
CA ALA A 651 -16.91 21.41 14.82
C ALA A 651 -18.29 21.58 14.17
N ALA A 652 -19.16 22.43 14.74
CA ALA A 652 -20.54 22.56 14.27
C ALA A 652 -20.68 23.09 12.83
N ASN A 653 -19.64 23.73 12.29
CA ASN A 653 -19.60 24.20 10.91
C ASN A 653 -19.12 23.15 9.89
N SER A 654 -18.60 22.01 10.36
CA SER A 654 -18.01 20.97 9.52
C SER A 654 -19.05 20.07 8.84
N ALA A 655 -18.95 19.94 7.52
CA ALA A 655 -19.77 19.05 6.73
C ALA A 655 -18.93 18.16 5.80
N GLY A 656 -19.42 16.96 5.50
CA GLY A 656 -18.74 16.04 4.58
C GLY A 656 -19.06 16.40 3.14
N LEU A 657 -20.32 16.19 2.77
CA LEU A 657 -20.89 16.57 1.48
C LEU A 657 -21.99 17.61 1.68
N ILE A 658 -22.02 18.61 0.80
CA ILE A 658 -23.12 19.56 0.70
C ILE A 658 -23.61 19.58 -0.72
N PHE A 659 -24.90 19.28 -0.87
CA PHE A 659 -25.63 19.43 -2.10
C PHE A 659 -26.65 20.55 -1.96
N GLY A 660 -26.51 21.64 -2.73
CA GLY A 660 -27.50 22.72 -2.74
C GLY A 660 -28.88 22.28 -3.26
N SER A 661 -28.94 21.17 -3.99
CA SER A 661 -30.17 20.50 -4.45
C SER A 661 -29.97 18.99 -4.47
N PRO A 662 -31.02 18.16 -4.34
CA PRO A 662 -30.86 16.71 -4.31
C PRO A 662 -30.19 16.15 -5.58
N PRO A 663 -29.16 15.30 -5.45
CA PRO A 663 -28.51 14.69 -6.62
C PRO A 663 -29.47 13.72 -7.33
N GLU A 664 -29.20 13.43 -8.61
CA GLU A 664 -30.05 12.54 -9.38
C GLU A 664 -30.00 11.09 -8.87
N THR A 665 -31.10 10.36 -9.05
CA THR A 665 -31.24 8.96 -8.61
C THR A 665 -30.12 8.01 -9.08
N PRO A 666 -29.53 8.15 -10.28
CA PRO A 666 -28.40 7.31 -10.69
C PRO A 666 -27.06 7.60 -9.98
N SER A 667 -27.00 8.61 -9.11
CA SER A 667 -25.79 8.94 -8.35
C SER A 667 -25.39 7.79 -7.41
N VAL A 668 -24.09 7.50 -7.35
CA VAL A 668 -23.50 6.45 -6.51
C VAL A 668 -22.49 7.07 -5.57
N ILE A 669 -22.84 7.15 -4.29
CA ILE A 669 -22.08 7.86 -3.23
C ILE A 669 -21.71 6.86 -2.13
N ARG A 670 -20.84 5.90 -2.45
CA ARG A 670 -20.63 4.69 -1.64
C ARG A 670 -19.20 4.53 -1.14
N GLY A 671 -19.07 3.83 -0.01
CA GLY A 671 -17.76 3.47 0.55
C GLY A 671 -16.97 4.66 1.11
N ASN A 672 -17.60 5.82 1.29
CA ASN A 672 -16.92 6.99 1.81
C ASN A 672 -16.95 7.00 3.34
N ASN A 673 -15.86 7.47 3.94
CA ASN A 673 -15.81 7.74 5.37
C ASN A 673 -15.91 9.23 5.66
N TYR A 674 -16.69 9.60 6.68
CA TYR A 674 -17.01 10.97 7.05
C TYR A 674 -16.66 11.23 8.52
N PHE A 675 -15.47 11.76 8.78
CA PHE A 675 -15.06 12.19 10.12
C PHE A 675 -15.27 13.70 10.31
N VAL A 676 -16.56 14.08 10.35
CA VAL A 676 -17.07 15.46 10.39
C VAL A 676 -18.36 15.48 11.22
N SER A 677 -18.82 16.67 11.62
CA SER A 677 -20.03 16.80 12.44
C SER A 677 -21.31 16.43 11.68
N VAL A 678 -21.42 16.86 10.42
CA VAL A 678 -22.58 16.55 9.57
C VAL A 678 -22.10 15.86 8.28
N PRO A 679 -22.26 14.53 8.15
CA PRO A 679 -21.76 13.80 6.99
C PRO A 679 -22.32 14.30 5.65
N VAL A 680 -23.63 14.53 5.58
CA VAL A 680 -24.31 14.94 4.33
C VAL A 680 -25.35 16.02 4.63
N VAL A 681 -25.36 17.08 3.82
CA VAL A 681 -26.38 18.11 3.78
C VAL A 681 -26.99 18.15 2.38
N ILE A 682 -28.33 18.13 2.30
CA ILE A 682 -29.05 18.27 1.02
C ILE A 682 -30.07 19.41 1.16
N GLY A 683 -29.89 20.48 0.39
CA GLY A 683 -30.64 21.72 0.56
C GLY A 683 -30.41 22.30 1.97
N PHE A 684 -31.44 22.21 2.82
CA PHE A 684 -31.38 22.63 4.23
C PHE A 684 -31.37 21.46 5.21
N ASP A 685 -31.59 20.24 4.73
CA ASP A 685 -31.73 19.04 5.55
C ASP A 685 -30.37 18.42 5.85
N GLN A 686 -30.19 17.98 7.11
CA GLN A 686 -28.97 17.34 7.60
C GLN A 686 -29.19 15.85 7.77
N TYR A 687 -28.20 15.06 7.36
CA TYR A 687 -28.27 13.61 7.38
C TYR A 687 -27.09 12.99 8.11
N ILE A 688 -27.38 11.92 8.85
CA ILE A 688 -26.42 11.16 9.65
C ILE A 688 -26.42 9.68 9.28
N PHE A 689 -25.31 9.00 9.52
CA PHE A 689 -25.20 7.56 9.31
C PHE A 689 -25.53 6.80 10.59
N CYS A 690 -26.50 5.89 10.52
CA CYS A 690 -26.84 4.96 11.59
C CYS A 690 -26.49 3.54 11.10
N GLY A 691 -25.29 3.08 11.46
CA GLY A 691 -24.66 1.95 10.76
C GLY A 691 -24.32 2.36 9.32
N SER A 692 -24.78 1.58 8.34
CA SER A 692 -24.57 1.84 6.90
C SER A 692 -25.74 2.56 6.22
N THR A 693 -26.75 2.98 6.99
CA THR A 693 -27.96 3.64 6.46
C THR A 693 -27.89 5.14 6.72
N LEU A 694 -28.10 5.93 5.67
CA LEU A 694 -28.24 7.39 5.80
C LEU A 694 -29.68 7.71 6.27
N ASN A 695 -29.78 8.55 7.30
CA ASN A 695 -31.03 8.96 7.89
C ASN A 695 -31.09 10.48 8.08
N GLN A 696 -32.29 11.05 8.05
CA GLN A 696 -32.52 12.47 8.28
C GLN A 696 -32.58 12.75 9.78
N GLU A 697 -31.66 13.58 10.30
CA GLU A 697 -31.54 14.05 11.69
C GLU A 697 -31.37 12.99 12.81
N ASP A 698 -31.99 11.82 12.72
CA ASP A 698 -31.98 10.75 13.73
C ASP A 698 -31.92 9.34 13.10
N CYS A 699 -31.87 8.28 13.90
CA CYS A 699 -31.84 6.89 13.39
C CYS A 699 -33.24 6.28 13.14
N ALA A 700 -34.30 7.08 13.12
CA ALA A 700 -35.67 6.64 12.90
C ALA A 700 -36.19 6.97 11.48
N HIS A 701 -35.52 7.87 10.75
CA HIS A 701 -35.97 8.36 9.44
C HIS A 701 -34.98 8.03 8.31
N PRO A 702 -34.94 6.78 7.81
CA PRO A 702 -34.06 6.41 6.71
C PRO A 702 -34.50 7.09 5.40
N ILE A 703 -33.54 7.50 4.59
CA ILE A 703 -33.81 8.21 3.32
C ILE A 703 -34.38 7.32 2.21
N SER A 704 -34.63 6.03 2.49
CA SER A 704 -35.08 5.04 1.51
C SER A 704 -36.36 5.52 0.82
N GLY A 705 -36.29 5.82 -0.48
CA GLY A 705 -37.43 6.28 -1.29
C GLY A 705 -37.43 7.77 -1.63
N GLN A 706 -36.44 8.56 -1.20
CA GLN A 706 -36.34 10.00 -1.56
C GLN A 706 -35.63 10.27 -2.90
N SER A 707 -35.24 9.24 -3.67
CA SER A 707 -34.64 9.37 -5.01
C SER A 707 -33.33 10.18 -5.10
N VAL A 708 -32.57 10.28 -4.00
CA VAL A 708 -31.35 11.11 -3.85
C VAL A 708 -30.02 10.36 -4.03
N GLY A 709 -29.98 9.29 -4.84
CA GLY A 709 -28.78 8.47 -5.05
C GLY A 709 -28.53 7.39 -3.97
N ASP A 710 -27.49 6.57 -4.18
CA ASP A 710 -27.13 5.44 -3.31
C ASP A 710 -25.97 5.79 -2.37
N PHE A 711 -26.27 5.89 -1.07
CA PHE A 711 -25.30 6.18 0.00
C PHE A 711 -24.80 4.95 0.78
N SER A 712 -25.11 3.74 0.31
CA SER A 712 -24.78 2.51 1.05
C SER A 712 -23.28 2.34 1.29
N ASN A 713 -22.94 1.63 2.37
CA ASN A 713 -21.57 1.33 2.80
C ASN A 713 -20.72 2.56 3.15
N SER A 714 -21.32 3.73 3.27
CA SER A 714 -20.66 4.91 3.85
C SER A 714 -20.82 4.93 5.37
N TYR A 715 -19.86 5.56 6.07
CA TYR A 715 -19.74 5.48 7.53
C TYR A 715 -18.96 6.70 8.08
N GLY A 716 -18.82 6.79 9.41
CA GLY A 716 -18.14 7.92 10.08
C GLY A 716 -17.24 7.47 11.22
N ALA A 717 -16.04 7.02 10.89
CA ALA A 717 -14.99 6.60 11.81
C ALA A 717 -13.81 7.59 11.80
N ASP A 718 -13.14 7.75 12.94
CA ASP A 718 -11.91 8.54 13.03
C ASP A 718 -10.78 7.85 12.25
N PRO A 719 -10.12 8.54 11.30
CA PRO A 719 -8.99 7.99 10.54
C PRO A 719 -7.79 7.52 11.37
N LYS A 720 -7.60 8.07 12.58
CA LYS A 720 -6.44 7.78 13.45
C LYS A 720 -5.09 7.97 12.73
N PHE A 721 -4.95 9.06 11.99
CA PHE A 721 -3.68 9.45 11.36
C PHE A 721 -2.58 9.63 12.41
N ALA A 722 -1.35 9.28 12.03
CA ALA A 722 -0.16 9.52 12.85
C ALA A 722 0.19 11.02 12.86
N ASP A 723 0.64 11.52 14.01
CA ASP A 723 1.15 12.88 14.12
C ASP A 723 2.44 13.03 13.31
N THR A 724 2.52 14.09 12.50
CA THR A 724 3.70 14.42 11.69
C THR A 724 3.77 15.91 11.40
N ILE A 725 4.97 16.40 11.10
CA ILE A 725 5.25 17.74 10.55
C ILE A 725 5.70 17.69 9.08
N ASP A 726 5.88 16.47 8.56
CA ASP A 726 6.40 16.20 7.23
C ASP A 726 5.25 15.91 6.27
N ILE A 727 5.20 16.65 5.17
CA ILE A 727 4.16 16.53 4.13
C ILE A 727 4.20 15.17 3.45
N GLU A 728 5.37 14.56 3.31
CA GLU A 728 5.50 13.24 2.68
C GLU A 728 4.87 12.14 3.54
N LYS A 729 4.90 12.31 4.87
CA LYS A 729 4.34 11.36 5.83
C LYS A 729 2.91 11.68 6.23
N ILE A 730 2.32 12.74 5.67
CA ILE A 730 0.98 13.17 6.05
C ILE A 730 -0.04 12.09 5.72
N TRP A 731 -0.93 11.86 6.68
CA TRP A 731 -2.03 10.89 6.62
C TRP A 731 -1.59 9.43 6.49
N ASN A 732 -0.34 9.14 6.85
CA ASN A 732 0.02 7.78 7.23
C ASN A 732 -0.73 7.40 8.52
N PHE A 733 -1.20 6.17 8.60
CA PHE A 733 -1.97 5.68 9.74
C PHE A 733 -1.06 5.30 10.92
N ASN A 734 -1.56 5.48 12.15
CA ASN A 734 -0.84 5.06 13.34
C ASN A 734 -1.04 3.55 13.60
N LEU A 735 0.03 2.82 13.89
CA LEU A 735 -0.09 1.42 14.31
C LEU A 735 -0.63 1.37 15.75
N PRO A 736 -1.71 0.62 16.02
CA PRO A 736 -2.28 0.59 17.35
C PRO A 736 -1.33 -0.07 18.35
N VAL A 737 -1.21 0.53 19.53
CA VAL A 737 -0.48 -0.09 20.66
C VAL A 737 -1.45 -0.98 21.44
N GLY A 738 -1.19 -2.28 21.51
CA GLY A 738 -2.00 -3.25 22.27
C GLY A 738 -2.87 -4.15 21.39
N ILE A 739 -3.98 -4.67 21.93
CA ILE A 739 -4.92 -5.47 21.14
C ILE A 739 -5.78 -4.51 20.29
N PRO A 740 -5.83 -4.69 18.96
CA PRO A 740 -6.68 -3.86 18.10
C PRO A 740 -8.17 -4.00 18.43
N THR A 741 -8.86 -2.88 18.43
CA THR A 741 -10.31 -2.74 18.64
C THR A 741 -10.84 -1.68 17.67
N SER A 742 -12.16 -1.64 17.48
CA SER A 742 -12.79 -0.60 16.66
C SER A 742 -12.63 0.82 17.21
N ALA A 743 -12.13 0.99 18.44
CA ALA A 743 -11.92 2.29 19.07
C ALA A 743 -10.49 2.83 18.93
N ASN A 744 -9.50 1.95 18.74
CA ASN A 744 -8.08 2.32 18.75
C ASN A 744 -7.32 1.98 17.45
N SER A 745 -7.94 1.26 16.51
CA SER A 745 -7.31 0.86 15.26
C SER A 745 -7.79 1.72 14.09
N PRO A 746 -6.90 2.13 13.17
CA PRO A 746 -7.29 2.81 11.93
C PRO A 746 -8.05 1.89 10.97
N CYS A 747 -8.09 0.57 11.19
CA CYS A 747 -8.82 -0.35 10.31
C CYS A 747 -10.32 0.00 10.20
N SER A 748 -10.92 0.59 11.25
CA SER A 748 -12.33 0.98 11.25
C SER A 748 -12.64 2.10 10.26
N SER A 749 -11.64 2.89 9.86
CA SER A 749 -11.75 4.00 8.91
C SER A 749 -11.23 3.65 7.50
N ILE A 750 -10.53 2.53 7.33
CA ILE A 750 -9.83 2.20 6.08
C ILE A 750 -10.62 1.19 5.23
N TYR A 751 -11.22 0.15 5.84
CA TYR A 751 -11.73 -1.02 5.10
C TYR A 751 -13.21 -0.95 4.69
N GLY A 752 -13.74 0.24 4.47
CA GLY A 752 -15.14 0.41 4.03
C GLY A 752 -15.35 0.54 2.52
N GLY A 753 -14.31 0.37 1.72
CA GLY A 753 -14.37 0.59 0.28
C GLY A 753 -15.28 -0.39 -0.45
N VAL A 754 -15.80 0.05 -1.60
CA VAL A 754 -16.58 -0.77 -2.54
C VAL A 754 -15.73 -1.15 -3.75
N ASP A 755 -16.03 -2.32 -4.33
CA ASP A 755 -15.37 -2.80 -5.54
C ASP A 755 -15.77 -1.95 -6.74
N LEU A 756 -14.81 -1.19 -7.26
CA LEU A 756 -15.00 -0.27 -8.38
C LEU A 756 -15.35 -1.00 -9.68
N ASN A 757 -15.06 -2.30 -9.81
CA ASN A 757 -15.48 -3.11 -10.96
C ASN A 757 -16.99 -3.37 -11.00
N THR A 758 -17.67 -3.22 -9.85
CA THR A 758 -19.13 -3.36 -9.77
C THR A 758 -19.88 -2.08 -10.12
N ILE A 759 -19.15 -0.98 -10.34
CA ILE A 759 -19.69 0.33 -10.64
C ILE A 759 -19.29 0.71 -12.07
N THR A 760 -20.26 1.17 -12.86
CA THR A 760 -19.97 1.65 -14.22
C THR A 760 -19.17 2.94 -14.17
N LEU A 761 -17.87 2.88 -14.45
CA LEU A 761 -16.97 4.02 -14.55
C LEU A 761 -16.54 4.26 -16.01
N PRO A 762 -16.15 5.49 -16.38
CA PRO A 762 -15.51 5.75 -17.67
C PRO A 762 -14.26 4.88 -17.82
N ILE A 763 -14.04 4.29 -19.00
CA ILE A 763 -12.87 3.42 -19.23
C ILE A 763 -11.54 4.17 -19.02
N THR A 764 -11.56 5.48 -19.24
CA THR A 764 -10.44 6.40 -19.02
C THR A 764 -10.05 6.54 -17.55
N ALA A 765 -10.91 6.15 -16.59
CA ALA A 765 -10.60 6.21 -15.16
C ALA A 765 -9.73 5.05 -14.68
N PHE A 766 -9.84 3.86 -15.28
CA PHE A 766 -9.18 2.64 -14.77
C PHE A 766 -7.67 2.77 -14.53
N PRO A 767 -6.87 3.38 -15.44
CA PRO A 767 -5.44 3.54 -15.21
C PRO A 767 -5.08 4.39 -13.98
N PHE A 768 -6.03 5.18 -13.45
CA PHE A 768 -5.79 6.15 -12.37
C PHE A 768 -6.43 5.73 -11.02
N ILE A 769 -7.06 4.55 -10.96
CA ILE A 769 -7.72 4.01 -9.75
C ILE A 769 -7.23 2.60 -9.38
N GLN A 770 -6.31 2.03 -10.15
CA GLN A 770 -5.71 0.70 -9.90
C GLN A 770 -4.53 0.76 -8.93
N THR A 771 -3.94 1.94 -8.78
CA THR A 771 -2.79 2.20 -7.93
C THR A 771 -3.06 3.38 -7.03
N ASP A 772 -2.50 3.36 -5.83
CA ASP A 772 -2.64 4.44 -4.85
C ASP A 772 -1.77 5.67 -5.18
N PHE A 773 -1.73 6.63 -4.25
CA PHE A 773 -0.92 7.84 -4.32
C PHE A 773 0.56 7.59 -4.60
N TYR A 774 1.13 6.49 -4.10
CA TYR A 774 2.54 6.13 -4.29
C TYR A 774 2.78 5.17 -5.46
N GLY A 775 1.73 4.79 -6.18
CA GLY A 775 1.82 3.85 -7.30
C GLY A 775 1.73 2.38 -6.89
N SER A 776 1.40 2.07 -5.62
CA SER A 776 1.19 0.71 -5.13
C SER A 776 -0.14 0.17 -5.65
N ILE A 777 -0.17 -1.08 -6.11
CA ILE A 777 -1.40 -1.72 -6.60
C ILE A 777 -2.39 -1.88 -5.46
N ARG A 778 -3.65 -1.51 -5.69
CA ARG A 778 -4.72 -1.69 -4.69
C ARG A 778 -5.12 -3.15 -4.56
N THR A 779 -5.30 -3.64 -3.33
CA THR A 779 -5.63 -5.05 -3.07
C THR A 779 -6.95 -5.21 -2.32
N ASN A 780 -7.54 -6.40 -2.42
CA ASN A 780 -8.72 -6.76 -1.64
C ASN A 780 -8.27 -7.56 -0.42
N SER A 781 -8.18 -6.92 0.74
CA SER A 781 -7.76 -7.56 2.00
C SER A 781 -8.86 -7.50 3.05
N SER A 782 -9.34 -8.68 3.47
CA SER A 782 -10.42 -8.77 4.47
C SER A 782 -9.92 -8.39 5.87
N SER A 783 -10.55 -7.38 6.48
CA SER A 783 -10.26 -6.95 7.86
C SER A 783 -11.40 -7.37 8.81
N PRO A 784 -11.12 -7.77 10.07
CA PRO A 784 -12.16 -7.99 11.08
C PRO A 784 -12.94 -6.70 11.44
N PHE A 785 -12.45 -5.53 11.04
CA PHE A 785 -13.10 -4.23 11.24
C PHE A 785 -13.80 -3.69 9.98
N THR A 786 -13.87 -4.47 8.89
CA THR A 786 -14.62 -4.13 7.68
C THR A 786 -16.09 -3.84 8.03
N PRO A 787 -16.64 -2.65 7.70
CA PRO A 787 -18.07 -2.37 7.86
C PRO A 787 -18.95 -3.38 7.12
N SER A 788 -20.09 -3.75 7.73
CA SER A 788 -21.02 -4.69 7.12
C SER A 788 -21.46 -4.21 5.72
N GLY A 789 -21.24 -5.03 4.69
CA GLY A 789 -21.59 -4.73 3.30
C GLY A 789 -20.47 -4.11 2.47
N ALA A 790 -19.33 -3.74 3.08
CA ALA A 790 -18.16 -3.23 2.35
C ALA A 790 -17.38 -4.35 1.62
N GLY A 791 -16.68 -3.97 0.56
CA GLY A 791 -15.90 -4.86 -0.31
C GLY A 791 -14.54 -5.27 0.26
N SER A 792 -14.19 -4.83 1.48
CA SER A 792 -12.86 -5.02 2.07
C SER A 792 -11.73 -4.42 1.20
N ILE A 793 -11.98 -3.22 0.68
CA ILE A 793 -11.04 -2.42 -0.10
C ILE A 793 -10.67 -1.21 0.73
N SER A 794 -9.38 -0.83 0.69
CA SER A 794 -8.92 0.37 1.39
C SER A 794 -9.51 1.64 0.74
N ILE A 795 -9.83 2.64 1.55
CA ILE A 795 -10.35 3.94 1.10
C ILE A 795 -9.32 5.04 1.32
N GLY A 796 -9.54 6.22 0.72
CA GLY A 796 -8.56 7.30 0.73
C GLY A 796 -7.49 7.11 -0.33
N ALA A 797 -6.49 7.99 -0.37
CA ALA A 797 -5.49 8.01 -1.45
C ALA A 797 -4.36 7.00 -1.26
N ILE A 798 -4.21 6.41 -0.08
CA ILE A 798 -3.12 5.47 0.24
C ILE A 798 -3.71 4.07 0.40
N GLU A 799 -3.09 3.08 -0.24
CA GLU A 799 -3.47 1.67 -0.08
C GLU A 799 -2.96 1.13 1.26
N SER A 800 -3.72 0.20 1.86
CA SER A 800 -3.33 -0.50 3.07
C SER A 800 -3.63 -2.00 2.94
N ASP A 801 -2.59 -2.84 2.99
CA ASP A 801 -2.66 -4.30 2.82
C ASP A 801 -2.89 -5.04 4.15
N SER A 802 -3.93 -4.69 4.89
CA SER A 802 -4.26 -5.23 6.23
C SER A 802 -3.22 -4.95 7.34
N ASP A 803 -2.22 -4.12 7.08
CA ASP A 803 -1.21 -3.62 8.04
C ASP A 803 -1.73 -2.43 8.89
N CYS A 804 -2.97 -2.55 9.38
CA CYS A 804 -3.62 -1.53 10.22
C CYS A 804 -3.66 -1.94 11.72
N PHE A 805 -2.77 -2.88 12.11
CA PHE A 805 -2.68 -3.54 13.42
C PHE A 805 -1.32 -3.45 14.11
#